data_AF-A0A3B0C5B7-F1
#
_entry.id   AF-A0A3B0C5B7-F1
#
_cell.length_a   1.000
_cell.length_b   1.000
_cell.length_c   1.000
_cell.angle_alpha   90.00
_cell.angle_beta   90.00
_cell.angle_gamma   90.00
#
_symmetry.space_group_name_H-M   'P 1'
#
loop_
_entity.id
_entity.type
_entity.pdbx_description
1 polymer ?
#
loop_
_entity_poly.entity_id
_entity_poly.type
_entity_poly.pdbx_seq_one_letter_code
_entity_poly.pdbx_strand_id
1 'polypeptide(L)'
;MIKNLLKELGRELSGELHTDELTKTLYATDASVYRKTPRAVAFPKNVEDIKELVRFANTNGVGLIPRTAGTSLAGQCVGDGIVVDVSKHFTQIVHLDLEKKQVRVQPGVVRDGLNQYLEPHGLFFGPNTSTSNRCMIGGMVGNNSSGTTSIQYGVTRDNVVSLQAVLSDGSMAEFSSMDLNEFREKLELDTLEGELYKGIYKELSDRSTQEQIIADFPKPSIHRRNTGYAVDELLKNAIFGESEEPFNFCKLLSGSEGTLAFTTEITLQLEELPPKLAAMVVTHYQTLEDCLMDVAPVMRHNLHTCEMMDKVILDCTKNNREQLKNRFFVSGDPAALLMLEIKADTKDDLAEQLKALQSTIQKSARSYASPVLEGSEINKALELRKAGLGLLGNMVGDRKAVACIEDTAVALEDLSDFIGEFTQIMKDYGQDAVYYAHAGAGELHLRPILDLKKSGDVGLFRKITTDVARLTKKYKGSFSGEHGDGIVRAEFIPLMIGEDNYELLRRIKTYFDPNNIFNPGKIVDAYPMDESLRYEIDREEPEIETLLDFSDSEGILRAAEKCNGSGDCRKSEHMKGGMCPSYHATRNEKDTTRGRANALREFLTTSDKTNKFDQKELKEVFDLCLSCKACSSECPSNVDIAALKAEFLYQYQETNGYPLRAKLFAHNTQLNRLGSKVSGLTNALYGSSLLSGLLKKSAGVAKERRLPKVSSFNFNKYLQNIKNQFKTNRDKVVLYIDEFTRYLDTDLGKDAIEVLTRLGYDVQLFYAESGRTYISKGFLKQAKKLALENMGSLKTFADAGIPVVGLEPSAILTFRDELKRFSSDTETTKVIASHVFLFEEFLSKEIEKGAIGKENFTKEQHTVKIHCHCHQKALSNQKVTFDILNLVENYKVSIIPSGCCGMAGSFGYEKEHYQVSMQVGELKLFPAIRKSNDDVIIAANGTSCRHQIHDGTGRKAKHPVSILKEALI
;
A
#
# COMPACT_ATOMS: atom_id res chain seq x y z
N MET A 1 -19.90 -6.31 32.90
CA MET A 1 -20.36 -4.92 33.06
C MET A 1 -20.02 -4.09 31.82
N ILE A 2 -18.75 -3.85 31.49
CA ILE A 2 -18.33 -3.00 30.36
C ILE A 2 -18.88 -3.41 28.97
N LYS A 3 -19.04 -4.71 28.68
CA LYS A 3 -19.61 -5.17 27.40
C LYS A 3 -21.04 -4.68 27.16
N ASN A 4 -21.86 -4.57 28.21
CA ASN A 4 -23.24 -4.06 28.08
C ASN A 4 -23.23 -2.55 27.86
N LEU A 5 -22.37 -1.83 28.57
CA LEU A 5 -22.18 -0.39 28.43
C LEU A 5 -21.72 -0.01 27.02
N LEU A 6 -20.78 -0.77 26.43
CA LEU A 6 -20.37 -0.57 25.03
C LEU A 6 -21.53 -0.79 24.05
N LYS A 7 -22.41 -1.76 24.32
CA LYS A 7 -23.59 -2.00 23.47
C LYS A 7 -24.60 -0.86 23.55
N GLU A 8 -24.74 -0.23 24.72
CA GLU A 8 -25.59 0.96 24.91
C GLU A 8 -24.99 2.17 24.21
N LEU A 9 -23.70 2.45 24.41
CA LEU A 9 -22.96 3.50 23.71
C LEU A 9 -23.10 3.36 22.18
N GLY A 10 -22.96 2.15 21.65
CA GLY A 10 -23.11 1.90 20.21
C GLY A 10 -24.49 2.22 19.64
N ARG A 11 -25.53 2.36 20.47
CA ARG A 11 -26.88 2.81 20.06
C ARG A 11 -27.05 4.33 20.14
N GLU A 12 -26.22 5.00 20.94
CA GLU A 12 -26.23 6.46 21.12
C GLU A 12 -25.43 7.16 20.02
N LEU A 13 -24.39 6.51 19.51
CA LEU A 13 -23.58 7.03 18.40
C LEU A 13 -24.38 7.03 17.08
N SER A 14 -24.23 8.12 16.32
CA SER A 14 -24.65 8.17 14.91
C SER A 14 -23.78 7.29 14.03
N GLY A 15 -22.50 7.14 14.41
CA GLY A 15 -21.50 6.28 13.81
C GLY A 15 -21.66 4.80 14.11
N GLU A 16 -20.56 4.05 13.97
CA GLU A 16 -20.54 2.60 14.22
C GLU A 16 -19.64 2.28 15.43
N LEU A 17 -20.02 1.30 16.24
CA LEU A 17 -19.18 0.76 17.31
C LEU A 17 -19.15 -0.77 17.23
N HIS A 18 -17.96 -1.32 17.05
CA HIS A 18 -17.73 -2.75 16.86
C HIS A 18 -17.01 -3.36 18.07
N THR A 19 -17.51 -4.52 18.51
CA THR A 19 -16.96 -5.28 19.64
C THR A 19 -16.67 -6.75 19.27
N ASP A 20 -16.83 -7.10 17.99
CA ASP A 20 -16.55 -8.44 17.49
C ASP A 20 -15.04 -8.72 17.43
N GLU A 21 -14.67 -10.00 17.47
CA GLU A 21 -13.27 -10.41 17.52
C GLU A 21 -12.49 -10.01 16.26
N LEU A 22 -13.09 -10.15 15.07
CA LEU A 22 -12.41 -9.78 13.82
C LEU A 22 -12.01 -8.30 13.84
N THR A 23 -12.96 -7.39 14.11
CA THR A 23 -12.66 -5.96 14.12
C THR A 23 -11.62 -5.61 15.19
N LYS A 24 -11.73 -6.16 16.40
CA LYS A 24 -10.72 -5.92 17.45
C LYS A 24 -9.33 -6.44 17.03
N THR A 25 -9.23 -7.63 16.42
CA THR A 25 -7.97 -8.18 15.92
C THR A 25 -7.34 -7.27 14.86
N LEU A 26 -8.14 -6.77 13.91
CA LEU A 26 -7.64 -5.90 12.84
C LEU A 26 -7.08 -4.58 13.37
N TYR A 27 -7.67 -4.05 14.43
CA TYR A 27 -7.30 -2.79 15.05
C TYR A 27 -6.37 -2.93 16.26
N ALA A 28 -6.03 -4.16 16.67
CA ALA A 28 -5.08 -4.43 17.74
C ALA A 28 -3.62 -4.07 17.38
N THR A 29 -3.37 -3.80 16.10
CA THR A 29 -2.04 -3.49 15.55
C THR A 29 -2.09 -2.25 14.65
N ASP A 30 -0.95 -1.59 14.51
CA ASP A 30 -0.61 -0.69 13.41
C ASP A 30 0.57 -1.28 12.60
N ALA A 31 1.47 -0.45 12.07
CA ALA A 31 2.66 -0.93 11.35
C ALA A 31 3.85 -1.21 12.28
N SER A 32 3.72 -0.98 13.59
CA SER A 32 4.74 -1.26 14.60
C SER A 32 4.82 -2.75 14.97
N VAL A 33 5.79 -3.07 15.83
CA VAL A 33 5.99 -4.40 16.41
C VAL A 33 5.00 -4.75 17.53
N TYR A 34 4.10 -3.85 17.91
CA TYR A 34 3.20 -4.06 19.05
C TYR A 34 1.82 -4.60 18.67
N ARG A 35 1.16 -5.20 19.66
CA ARG A 35 -0.21 -5.67 19.61
C ARG A 35 -0.87 -5.54 20.99
N LYS A 36 -2.02 -4.85 21.06
CA LYS A 36 -2.92 -4.83 22.22
C LYS A 36 -4.35 -4.90 21.73
N THR A 37 -5.14 -5.82 22.29
CA THR A 37 -6.55 -5.99 21.86
C THR A 37 -7.41 -4.88 22.46
N PRO A 38 -8.05 -4.02 21.65
CA PRO A 38 -8.89 -2.95 22.16
C PRO A 38 -10.21 -3.50 22.75
N ARG A 39 -10.88 -2.71 23.60
CA ARG A 39 -12.24 -3.04 24.08
C ARG A 39 -13.27 -2.98 22.97
N ALA A 40 -13.14 -1.99 22.10
CA ALA A 40 -14.03 -1.73 20.97
C ALA A 40 -13.33 -0.87 19.91
N VAL A 41 -13.94 -0.78 18.73
CA VAL A 41 -13.52 0.14 17.66
C VAL A 41 -14.71 0.99 17.26
N ALA A 42 -14.57 2.31 17.36
CA ALA A 42 -15.58 3.30 16.99
C ALA A 42 -15.22 3.97 15.66
N PHE A 43 -16.22 4.15 14.80
CA PHE A 43 -16.17 4.95 13.58
C PHE A 43 -17.15 6.11 13.72
N PRO A 44 -16.77 7.21 14.40
CA PRO A 44 -17.66 8.36 14.60
C PRO A 44 -18.00 9.01 13.26
N LYS A 45 -19.23 9.50 13.10
CA LYS A 45 -19.68 10.21 11.89
C LYS A 45 -19.60 11.73 12.00
N ASN A 46 -19.60 12.25 13.22
CA ASN A 46 -19.63 13.68 13.50
C ASN A 46 -18.96 13.98 14.85
N VAL A 47 -18.81 15.25 15.17
CA VAL A 47 -18.16 15.72 16.40
C VAL A 47 -18.94 15.30 17.66
N GLU A 48 -20.27 15.20 17.59
CA GLU A 48 -21.08 14.78 18.74
C GLU A 48 -20.81 13.34 19.16
N ASP A 49 -20.56 12.43 18.19
CA ASP A 49 -20.11 11.07 18.49
C ASP A 49 -18.78 11.07 19.28
N ILE A 50 -17.84 11.97 18.94
CA ILE A 50 -16.56 12.10 19.65
C ILE A 50 -16.79 12.62 21.08
N LYS A 51 -17.67 13.60 21.26
CA LYS A 51 -18.04 14.10 22.60
C LYS A 51 -18.68 13.02 23.46
N GLU A 52 -19.55 12.19 22.88
CA GLU A 52 -20.15 11.06 23.61
C GLU A 52 -19.09 10.02 24.01
N LEU A 53 -18.14 9.72 23.12
CA LEU A 53 -17.01 8.85 23.43
C LEU A 53 -16.17 9.43 24.60
N VAL A 54 -15.93 10.73 24.63
CA VAL A 54 -15.22 11.42 25.73
C VAL A 54 -16.00 11.33 27.04
N ARG A 55 -17.31 11.59 27.03
CA ARG A 55 -18.17 11.42 28.22
C ARG A 55 -18.13 9.99 28.75
N PHE A 56 -18.27 9.01 27.85
CA PHE A 56 -18.20 7.60 28.20
C PHE A 56 -16.83 7.23 28.80
N ALA A 57 -15.75 7.70 28.19
CA ALA A 57 -14.38 7.46 28.62
C ALA A 57 -14.13 7.96 30.04
N ASN A 58 -14.52 9.21 30.34
CA ASN A 58 -14.42 9.78 31.68
C ASN A 58 -15.25 9.02 32.71
N THR A 59 -16.49 8.68 32.38
CA THR A 59 -17.42 8.01 33.30
C THR A 59 -16.92 6.61 33.68
N ASN A 60 -16.24 5.92 32.75
CA ASN A 60 -15.91 4.50 32.90
C ASN A 60 -14.40 4.22 33.04
N GLY A 61 -13.55 5.25 33.01
CA GLY A 61 -12.09 5.09 33.05
C GLY A 61 -11.54 4.28 31.87
N VAL A 62 -12.02 4.55 30.66
CA VAL A 62 -11.61 3.83 29.44
C VAL A 62 -10.88 4.78 28.50
N GLY A 63 -9.64 4.45 28.13
CA GLY A 63 -8.87 5.26 27.19
C GLY A 63 -9.46 5.27 25.78
N LEU A 64 -9.35 6.40 25.10
CA LEU A 64 -9.64 6.61 23.68
C LEU A 64 -8.32 6.67 22.92
N ILE A 65 -8.21 5.89 21.84
CA ILE A 65 -7.01 5.80 21.00
C ILE A 65 -7.36 6.41 19.64
N PRO A 66 -7.00 7.67 19.38
CA PRO A 66 -7.27 8.32 18.10
C PRO A 66 -6.53 7.59 16.97
N ARG A 67 -7.24 7.33 15.87
CA ARG A 67 -6.67 6.63 14.72
C ARG A 67 -7.16 7.21 13.40
N THR A 68 -6.22 7.32 12.45
CA THR A 68 -6.52 7.56 11.04
C THR A 68 -6.17 6.32 10.22
N ALA A 69 -5.16 6.35 9.35
CA ALA A 69 -4.79 5.22 8.49
C ALA A 69 -4.15 4.03 9.24
N GLY A 70 -3.65 4.26 10.45
CA GLY A 70 -2.92 3.26 11.25
C GLY A 70 -1.62 2.81 10.56
N THR A 71 -0.86 3.75 10.00
CA THR A 71 0.42 3.52 9.30
C THR A 71 1.63 3.73 10.21
N SER A 72 1.41 3.94 11.51
CA SER A 72 2.47 4.30 12.45
C SER A 72 3.38 3.13 12.78
N LEU A 73 4.66 3.43 13.00
CA LEU A 73 5.71 2.44 13.24
C LEU A 73 6.09 2.28 14.70
N ALA A 74 5.60 3.16 15.59
CA ALA A 74 5.97 3.14 17.00
C ALA A 74 4.88 2.70 17.98
N GLY A 75 3.68 2.30 17.51
CA GLY A 75 2.62 1.79 18.38
C GLY A 75 1.67 2.87 18.90
N GLN A 76 1.64 4.05 18.29
CA GLN A 76 0.74 5.15 18.65
C GLN A 76 -0.73 4.74 18.61
N CYS A 77 -1.10 3.85 17.68
CA CYS A 77 -2.47 3.38 17.50
C CYS A 77 -2.75 2.05 18.22
N VAL A 78 -1.87 1.62 19.14
CA VAL A 78 -1.97 0.33 19.84
C VAL A 78 -2.29 0.57 21.32
N GLY A 79 -3.35 -0.07 21.81
CA GLY A 79 -3.78 0.04 23.20
C GLY A 79 -4.99 -0.82 23.52
N ASP A 80 -5.35 -0.89 24.80
CA ASP A 80 -6.44 -1.73 25.33
C ASP A 80 -7.73 -0.95 25.62
N GLY A 81 -7.84 0.28 25.12
CA GLY A 81 -9.01 1.17 25.19
C GLY A 81 -9.98 1.03 24.01
N ILE A 82 -10.71 2.09 23.67
CA ILE A 82 -11.54 2.19 22.47
C ILE A 82 -10.72 2.86 21.37
N VAL A 83 -10.51 2.17 20.25
CA VAL A 83 -9.90 2.78 19.07
C VAL A 83 -10.94 3.63 18.35
N VAL A 84 -10.66 4.92 18.16
CA VAL A 84 -11.56 5.87 17.49
C VAL A 84 -10.99 6.18 16.11
N ASP A 85 -11.49 5.46 15.10
CA ASP A 85 -11.04 5.57 13.71
C ASP A 85 -11.89 6.59 12.93
N VAL A 86 -11.30 7.76 12.67
CA VAL A 86 -11.95 8.85 11.93
C VAL A 86 -11.74 8.77 10.40
N SER A 87 -10.97 7.78 9.92
CA SER A 87 -10.56 7.66 8.51
C SER A 87 -11.69 7.39 7.51
N LYS A 88 -12.88 7.02 8.00
CA LYS A 88 -14.04 6.69 7.16
C LYS A 88 -14.95 7.90 6.91
N HIS A 89 -15.12 8.77 7.91
CA HIS A 89 -16.16 9.79 7.90
C HIS A 89 -15.63 11.24 7.97
N PHE A 90 -14.46 11.46 8.55
CA PHE A 90 -13.84 12.79 8.65
C PHE A 90 -12.87 13.03 7.50
N THR A 91 -13.34 12.98 6.26
CA THR A 91 -12.49 12.96 5.06
C THR A 91 -12.69 14.16 4.12
N GLN A 92 -13.33 15.23 4.61
CA GLN A 92 -13.66 16.39 3.79
C GLN A 92 -12.53 17.44 3.75
N ILE A 93 -12.34 18.03 2.57
CA ILE A 93 -11.66 19.32 2.41
C ILE A 93 -12.74 20.38 2.64
N VAL A 94 -12.67 21.09 3.76
CA VAL A 94 -13.74 21.95 4.27
C VAL A 94 -13.74 23.31 3.56
N HIS A 95 -12.56 23.93 3.41
CA HIS A 95 -12.42 25.26 2.82
C HIS A 95 -11.01 25.49 2.27
N LEU A 96 -10.91 26.10 1.07
CA LEU A 96 -9.65 26.56 0.48
C LEU A 96 -9.70 28.08 0.33
N ASP A 97 -8.75 28.76 0.96
CA ASP A 97 -8.52 30.20 0.86
C ASP A 97 -7.27 30.44 -0.02
N LEU A 98 -7.49 30.96 -1.23
CA LEU A 98 -6.42 31.21 -2.19
C LEU A 98 -5.61 32.47 -1.87
N GLU A 99 -6.20 33.45 -1.16
CA GLU A 99 -5.51 34.70 -0.82
C GLU A 99 -4.51 34.45 0.31
N LYS A 100 -4.94 33.72 1.34
CA LYS A 100 -4.05 33.31 2.45
C LYS A 100 -3.20 32.09 2.13
N LYS A 101 -3.48 31.41 1.01
CA LYS A 101 -2.90 30.10 0.65
C LYS A 101 -3.08 29.10 1.78
N GLN A 102 -4.30 28.96 2.29
CA GLN A 102 -4.62 28.08 3.41
C GLN A 102 -5.73 27.10 3.05
N VAL A 103 -5.67 25.90 3.60
CA VAL A 103 -6.74 24.91 3.45
C VAL A 103 -7.14 24.34 4.79
N ARG A 104 -8.44 24.32 5.05
CA ARG A 104 -9.03 23.64 6.20
C ARG A 104 -9.54 22.28 5.78
N VAL A 105 -9.11 21.25 6.51
CA VAL A 105 -9.38 19.84 6.20
C VAL A 105 -9.77 19.08 7.47
N GLN A 106 -10.54 18.02 7.28
CA GLN A 106 -10.77 17.03 8.32
C GLN A 106 -9.58 16.04 8.43
N PRO A 107 -9.34 15.42 9.60
CA PRO A 107 -8.14 14.63 9.87
C PRO A 107 -7.95 13.40 8.98
N GLY A 108 -9.02 12.88 8.38
CA GLY A 108 -9.01 11.72 7.48
C GLY A 108 -8.71 12.04 6.01
N VAL A 109 -8.42 13.30 5.65
CA VAL A 109 -7.99 13.65 4.29
C VAL A 109 -6.62 13.02 4.00
N VAL A 110 -6.49 12.31 2.89
CA VAL A 110 -5.23 11.71 2.43
C VAL A 110 -4.34 12.78 1.79
N ARG A 111 -3.06 12.85 2.18
CA ARG A 111 -2.15 13.93 1.73
C ARG A 111 -2.04 14.06 0.22
N ASP A 112 -1.77 12.98 -0.52
CA ASP A 112 -1.69 13.09 -1.99
C ASP A 112 -3.05 13.38 -2.64
N GLY A 113 -4.15 13.01 -1.97
CA GLY A 113 -5.49 13.39 -2.41
C GLY A 113 -5.72 14.89 -2.27
N LEU A 114 -5.23 15.49 -1.18
CA LEU A 114 -5.23 16.94 -0.99
C LEU A 114 -4.39 17.63 -2.07
N ASN A 115 -3.17 17.15 -2.34
CA ASN A 115 -2.33 17.80 -3.36
C ASN A 115 -2.86 17.65 -4.79
N GLN A 116 -3.54 16.55 -5.12
CA GLN A 116 -4.28 16.45 -6.39
C GLN A 116 -5.42 17.48 -6.50
N TYR A 117 -6.04 17.84 -5.38
CA TYR A 117 -7.07 18.88 -5.34
C TYR A 117 -6.46 20.30 -5.45
N LEU A 118 -5.28 20.53 -4.86
CA LEU A 118 -4.62 21.85 -4.85
C LEU A 118 -3.84 22.17 -6.13
N GLU A 119 -3.33 21.16 -6.85
CA GLU A 119 -2.49 21.33 -8.04
C GLU A 119 -3.08 22.28 -9.11
N PRO A 120 -4.39 22.23 -9.47
CA PRO A 120 -4.99 23.17 -10.42
C PRO A 120 -4.95 24.65 -9.97
N HIS A 121 -4.75 24.90 -8.68
CA HIS A 121 -4.66 26.24 -8.09
C HIS A 121 -3.21 26.75 -7.97
N GLY A 122 -2.23 25.97 -8.43
CA GLY A 122 -0.81 26.34 -8.30
C GLY A 122 -0.25 26.19 -6.88
N LEU A 123 -0.96 25.48 -6.00
CA LEU A 123 -0.59 25.29 -4.60
C LEU A 123 -0.39 23.82 -4.24
N PHE A 124 0.34 23.56 -3.16
CA PHE A 124 0.45 22.23 -2.56
C PHE A 124 0.80 22.29 -1.06
N PHE A 125 0.58 21.18 -0.36
CA PHE A 125 1.06 20.97 1.01
C PHE A 125 2.43 20.27 0.98
N GLY A 126 3.43 20.92 1.58
CA GLY A 126 4.86 20.61 1.48
C GLY A 126 5.30 19.21 1.97
N PRO A 127 5.06 18.86 3.25
CA PRO A 127 5.52 17.60 3.84
C PRO A 127 5.13 16.36 3.02
N ASN A 128 6.10 15.46 2.80
CA ASN A 128 5.99 14.35 1.84
C ASN A 128 6.58 13.04 2.38
N THR A 129 5.75 12.29 3.10
CA THR A 129 6.12 11.00 3.69
C THR A 129 6.14 9.86 2.67
N SER A 130 6.82 8.76 2.99
CA SER A 130 6.77 7.52 2.18
C SER A 130 5.36 6.90 2.08
N THR A 131 4.46 7.32 2.98
CA THR A 131 3.05 6.90 3.03
C THR A 131 2.09 7.95 2.46
N SER A 132 2.56 8.99 1.76
CA SER A 132 1.78 10.15 1.29
C SER A 132 0.45 9.84 0.58
N ASN A 133 0.35 8.69 -0.10
CA ASN A 133 -0.82 8.27 -0.87
C ASN A 133 -1.92 7.58 -0.04
N ARG A 134 -1.72 7.46 1.27
CA ARG A 134 -2.60 6.73 2.20
C ARG A 134 -2.56 7.24 3.64
N CYS A 135 -1.46 7.87 4.08
CA CYS A 135 -1.44 8.59 5.34
C CYS A 135 -2.39 9.78 5.26
N MET A 136 -2.90 10.17 6.42
CA MET A 136 -3.94 11.18 6.54
C MET A 136 -3.46 12.32 7.42
N ILE A 137 -3.95 13.53 7.14
CA ILE A 137 -3.45 14.76 7.76
C ILE A 137 -3.46 14.70 9.29
N GLY A 138 -4.50 14.12 9.91
CA GLY A 138 -4.56 13.99 11.36
C GLY A 138 -3.44 13.13 11.95
N GLY A 139 -3.04 12.06 11.26
CA GLY A 139 -1.87 11.26 11.66
C GLY A 139 -0.55 12.01 11.44
N MET A 140 -0.44 12.79 10.36
CA MET A 140 0.73 13.62 10.11
C MET A 140 0.90 14.72 11.17
N VAL A 141 -0.19 15.36 11.59
CA VAL A 141 -0.16 16.34 12.70
C VAL A 141 0.16 15.63 14.02
N GLY A 142 -0.50 14.49 14.31
CA GLY A 142 -0.29 13.72 15.52
C GLY A 142 1.18 13.29 15.72
N ASN A 143 1.87 12.88 14.65
CA ASN A 143 3.26 12.45 14.69
C ASN A 143 4.26 13.58 14.35
N ASN A 144 3.79 14.77 13.97
CA ASN A 144 4.58 15.81 13.31
C ASN A 144 5.47 15.24 12.19
N SER A 145 4.84 14.50 11.27
CA SER A 145 5.54 13.81 10.20
C SER A 145 6.23 14.75 9.22
N SER A 146 7.25 14.25 8.53
CA SER A 146 8.04 15.03 7.57
C SER A 146 8.18 14.33 6.20
N GLY A 147 9.39 13.90 5.85
CA GLY A 147 9.70 13.09 4.67
C GLY A 147 10.59 13.81 3.65
N THR A 148 10.66 13.28 2.43
CA THR A 148 11.78 13.53 1.50
C THR A 148 12.09 15.00 1.18
N THR A 149 11.09 15.87 1.23
CA THR A 149 11.21 17.28 0.83
C THR A 149 11.31 18.24 2.03
N SER A 150 11.51 17.74 3.26
CA SER A 150 11.52 18.59 4.46
C SER A 150 12.67 19.59 4.48
N ILE A 151 13.77 19.33 3.76
CA ILE A 151 14.92 20.23 3.68
C ILE A 151 14.56 21.55 2.95
N GLN A 152 13.41 21.58 2.26
CA GLN A 152 12.86 22.78 1.61
C GLN A 152 11.58 23.27 2.30
N TYR A 153 10.67 22.37 2.66
CA TYR A 153 9.30 22.75 3.11
C TYR A 153 9.00 22.45 4.58
N GLY A 154 10.03 22.09 5.35
CA GLY A 154 9.91 21.81 6.77
C GLY A 154 9.09 20.56 7.13
N VAL A 155 8.63 20.52 8.38
CA VAL A 155 7.83 19.44 8.95
C VAL A 155 6.35 19.83 9.05
N THR A 156 5.47 18.90 9.42
CA THR A 156 4.03 19.18 9.50
C THR A 156 3.71 20.35 10.45
N ARG A 157 4.36 20.42 11.62
CA ARG A 157 4.21 21.48 12.64
C ARG A 157 4.43 22.89 12.10
N ASP A 158 5.32 23.06 11.12
CA ASP A 158 5.62 24.37 10.54
C ASP A 158 4.44 24.90 9.71
N ASN A 159 3.64 23.97 9.19
CA ASN A 159 2.56 24.24 8.26
C ASN A 159 1.17 24.21 8.93
N VAL A 160 1.05 23.93 10.24
CA VAL A 160 -0.25 23.97 10.94
C VAL A 160 -0.55 25.39 11.41
N VAL A 161 -1.65 25.95 10.91
CA VAL A 161 -2.12 27.31 11.24
C VAL A 161 -3.07 27.27 12.43
N SER A 162 -4.12 26.45 12.36
CA SER A 162 -5.09 26.26 13.44
C SER A 162 -5.57 24.82 13.57
N LEU A 163 -6.03 24.45 14.76
CA LEU A 163 -6.61 23.15 15.09
C LEU A 163 -7.92 23.34 15.84
N GLN A 164 -8.99 22.72 15.35
CA GLN A 164 -10.22 22.55 16.13
C GLN A 164 -10.22 21.17 16.79
N ALA A 165 -10.41 21.12 18.10
CA ALA A 165 -10.32 19.88 18.87
C ALA A 165 -11.40 19.76 19.94
N VAL A 166 -11.73 18.52 20.27
CA VAL A 166 -12.50 18.16 21.47
C VAL A 166 -11.53 17.95 22.62
N LEU A 167 -11.73 18.66 23.73
CA LEU A 167 -10.93 18.54 24.95
C LEU A 167 -11.43 17.37 25.83
N SER A 168 -10.70 17.06 26.90
CA SER A 168 -10.97 15.90 27.75
C SER A 168 -12.28 16.00 28.53
N ASP A 169 -12.85 17.20 28.69
CA ASP A 169 -14.19 17.42 29.26
C ASP A 169 -15.32 17.36 28.22
N GLY A 170 -15.00 17.18 26.93
CA GLY A 170 -15.94 17.16 25.81
C GLY A 170 -16.28 18.54 25.25
N SER A 171 -15.70 19.62 25.77
CA SER A 171 -15.80 20.96 25.19
C SER A 171 -15.01 21.07 23.88
N MET A 172 -15.34 22.07 23.06
CA MET A 172 -14.61 22.38 21.83
C MET A 172 -13.65 23.54 22.09
N ALA A 173 -12.45 23.46 21.51
CA ALA A 173 -11.51 24.56 21.47
C ALA A 173 -10.95 24.74 20.05
N GLU A 174 -10.64 25.97 19.68
CA GLU A 174 -9.87 26.30 18.48
C GLU A 174 -8.55 26.93 18.89
N PHE A 175 -7.45 26.26 18.55
CA PHE A 175 -6.11 26.73 18.79
C PHE A 175 -5.57 27.38 17.53
N SER A 176 -5.14 28.62 17.62
CA SER A 176 -4.50 29.37 16.55
C SER A 176 -3.41 30.28 17.11
N SER A 177 -2.71 30.94 16.19
CA SER A 177 -1.82 32.04 16.52
C SER A 177 -2.57 33.16 17.26
N MET A 178 -1.96 33.71 18.30
CA MET A 178 -2.52 34.81 19.09
C MET A 178 -1.46 35.76 19.62
N ASP A 179 -1.85 37.03 19.77
CA ASP A 179 -1.03 38.07 20.38
C ASP A 179 -1.11 38.07 21.92
N LEU A 180 -0.37 38.99 22.56
CA LEU A 180 -0.32 39.10 24.02
C LEU A 180 -1.67 39.46 24.67
N ASN A 181 -2.49 40.27 24.00
CA ASN A 181 -3.79 40.67 24.55
C ASN A 181 -4.77 39.51 24.47
N GLU A 182 -4.83 38.85 23.31
CA GLU A 182 -5.64 37.64 23.11
C GLU A 182 -5.23 36.52 24.07
N PHE A 183 -3.92 36.34 24.29
CA PHE A 183 -3.41 35.38 25.27
C PHE A 183 -3.88 35.70 26.71
N ARG A 184 -3.87 36.99 27.10
CA ARG A 184 -4.37 37.41 28.41
C ARG A 184 -5.87 37.18 28.56
N GLU A 185 -6.65 37.39 27.51
CA GLU A 185 -8.09 37.06 27.53
C GLU A 185 -8.32 35.57 27.78
N LYS A 186 -7.49 34.69 27.20
CA LYS A 186 -7.55 33.24 27.45
C LYS A 186 -7.25 32.87 28.91
N LEU A 187 -6.36 33.60 29.59
CA LEU A 187 -6.04 33.37 31.01
C LEU A 187 -7.21 33.69 31.95
N GLU A 188 -8.19 34.50 31.54
CA GLU A 188 -9.34 34.86 32.37
C GLU A 188 -10.53 33.90 32.20
N LEU A 189 -10.45 32.95 31.27
CA LEU A 189 -11.52 31.98 31.05
C LEU A 189 -11.64 30.98 32.21
N ASP A 190 -12.89 30.72 32.63
CA ASP A 190 -13.25 29.67 33.61
C ASP A 190 -13.76 28.42 32.88
N THR A 191 -12.91 27.89 32.00
CA THR A 191 -13.17 26.68 31.19
C THR A 191 -11.92 25.82 31.20
N LEU A 192 -12.04 24.54 30.78
CA LEU A 192 -10.87 23.69 30.64
C LEU A 192 -9.82 24.35 29.73
N GLU A 193 -10.23 24.95 28.60
CA GLU A 193 -9.33 25.70 27.72
C GLU A 193 -8.55 26.78 28.50
N GLY A 194 -9.23 27.60 29.30
CA GLY A 194 -8.59 28.62 30.14
C GLY A 194 -7.56 28.05 31.11
N GLU A 195 -7.86 26.91 31.73
CA GLU A 195 -6.92 26.19 32.61
C GLU A 195 -5.67 25.70 31.85
N LEU A 196 -5.78 25.34 30.57
CA LEU A 196 -4.61 25.00 29.74
C LEU A 196 -3.66 26.19 29.60
N TYR A 197 -4.21 27.36 29.27
CA TYR A 197 -3.43 28.60 29.13
C TYR A 197 -2.79 29.01 30.47
N LYS A 198 -3.55 28.97 31.57
CA LYS A 198 -3.03 29.25 32.92
C LYS A 198 -1.91 28.28 33.32
N GLY A 199 -2.12 26.99 33.07
CA GLY A 199 -1.14 25.94 33.36
C GLY A 199 0.16 26.15 32.59
N ILE A 200 0.07 26.35 31.27
CA ILE A 200 1.25 26.57 30.42
C ILE A 200 1.96 27.86 30.77
N TYR A 201 1.23 28.93 31.05
CA TYR A 201 1.80 30.19 31.51
C TYR A 201 2.57 30.02 32.82
N LYS A 202 1.99 29.31 33.80
CA LYS A 202 2.63 29.01 35.07
C LYS A 202 3.93 28.23 34.90
N GLU A 203 3.94 27.19 34.07
CA GLU A 203 5.13 26.35 33.88
C GLU A 203 6.23 27.08 33.09
N LEU A 204 5.89 27.78 32.01
CA LEU A 204 6.89 28.33 31.08
C LEU A 204 7.31 29.78 31.38
N SER A 205 6.65 30.49 32.32
CA SER A 205 7.09 31.83 32.74
C SER A 205 8.30 31.80 33.68
N ASP A 206 8.59 30.64 34.30
CA ASP A 206 9.75 30.50 35.16
C ASP A 206 11.05 30.36 34.34
N ARG A 207 11.97 31.30 34.53
CA ARG A 207 13.23 31.35 33.79
C ARG A 207 14.11 30.11 34.02
N SER A 208 14.06 29.52 35.21
CA SER A 208 14.84 28.32 35.48
C SER A 208 14.35 27.13 34.65
N THR A 209 13.03 26.98 34.53
CA THR A 209 12.38 26.01 33.64
C THR A 209 12.78 26.25 32.17
N GLN A 210 12.78 27.50 31.71
CA GLN A 210 13.20 27.82 30.34
C GLN A 210 14.66 27.43 30.06
N GLU A 211 15.57 27.75 30.98
CA GLU A 211 17.00 27.43 30.86
C GLU A 211 17.23 25.90 30.85
N GLN A 212 16.48 25.14 31.67
CA GLN A 212 16.50 23.68 31.67
C GLN A 212 16.02 23.07 30.34
N ILE A 213 14.90 23.58 29.79
CA ILE A 213 14.40 23.13 28.48
C ILE A 213 15.47 23.34 27.41
N ILE A 214 16.08 24.54 27.34
CA ILE A 214 17.10 24.87 26.34
C ILE A 214 18.36 24.00 26.49
N ALA A 215 18.75 23.68 27.73
CA ALA A 215 19.97 22.91 28.00
C ALA A 215 19.86 21.44 27.61
N ASP A 216 18.69 20.83 27.85
CA ASP A 216 18.52 19.38 27.75
C ASP A 216 17.86 18.88 26.47
N PHE A 217 17.05 19.70 25.80
CA PHE A 217 16.42 19.33 24.53
C PHE A 217 17.47 19.15 23.40
N PRO A 218 17.11 18.43 22.31
CA PRO A 218 17.98 18.29 21.14
C PRO A 218 18.44 19.63 20.57
N LYS A 219 19.60 19.66 19.90
CA LYS A 219 20.15 20.89 19.29
C LYS A 219 19.09 21.60 18.43
N PRO A 220 18.91 22.93 18.59
CA PRO A 220 17.94 23.68 17.79
C PRO A 220 18.19 23.64 16.27
N SER A 221 19.43 23.37 15.83
CA SER A 221 19.80 23.18 14.42
C SER A 221 19.24 21.89 13.81
N ILE A 222 18.82 20.93 14.63
CA ILE A 222 18.15 19.71 14.18
C ILE A 222 16.69 20.05 13.96
N HIS A 223 16.30 20.10 12.69
CA HIS A 223 14.96 20.51 12.29
C HIS A 223 13.91 19.41 12.54
N ARG A 224 14.26 18.14 12.27
CA ARG A 224 13.39 16.99 12.55
C ARG A 224 13.55 16.57 14.01
N ARG A 225 12.68 17.07 14.88
CA ARG A 225 12.68 16.71 16.30
C ARG A 225 11.27 16.59 16.88
N ASN A 226 10.99 15.41 17.43
CA ASN A 226 9.74 14.99 18.06
C ASN A 226 10.02 14.16 19.31
N THR A 227 10.77 14.72 20.27
CA THR A 227 11.08 14.05 21.53
C THR A 227 10.14 14.57 22.62
N GLY A 228 9.09 13.82 22.93
CA GLY A 228 8.03 14.27 23.84
C GLY A 228 7.19 15.42 23.28
N TYR A 229 6.60 16.23 24.17
CA TYR A 229 5.90 17.44 23.72
C TYR A 229 6.89 18.56 23.40
N ALA A 230 6.64 19.29 22.30
CA ALA A 230 7.50 20.37 21.81
C ALA A 230 7.39 21.66 22.64
N VAL A 231 7.71 21.57 23.94
CA VAL A 231 7.74 22.72 24.85
C VAL A 231 8.90 23.67 24.52
N ASP A 232 9.98 23.17 23.91
CA ASP A 232 11.08 23.99 23.39
C ASP A 232 10.61 24.95 22.28
N GLU A 233 9.73 24.49 21.40
CA GLU A 233 9.11 25.33 20.36
C GLU A 233 8.14 26.35 20.96
N LEU A 234 7.46 26.02 22.06
CA LEU A 234 6.60 26.99 22.77
C LEU A 234 7.36 28.12 23.47
N LEU A 235 8.69 28.05 23.60
CA LEU A 235 9.49 29.17 24.11
C LEU A 235 9.77 30.24 23.04
N LYS A 236 9.58 29.93 21.76
CA LYS A 236 9.96 30.81 20.63
C LYS A 236 8.84 31.78 20.23
N ASN A 237 8.34 32.56 21.19
CA ASN A 237 7.31 33.58 20.94
C ASN A 237 7.43 34.76 21.89
N ALA A 238 6.61 35.78 21.67
CA ALA A 238 6.59 37.03 22.43
C ALA A 238 6.10 36.91 23.89
N ILE A 239 5.54 35.77 24.30
CA ILE A 239 5.04 35.55 25.67
C ILE A 239 6.16 35.04 26.58
N PHE A 240 6.91 34.03 26.14
CA PHE A 240 7.91 33.32 26.95
C PHE A 240 9.35 33.62 26.56
N GLY A 241 9.61 34.03 25.32
CA GLY A 241 10.96 34.25 24.78
C GLY A 241 11.19 35.66 24.25
N GLU A 242 12.30 35.84 23.53
CA GLU A 242 12.71 37.12 22.93
C GLU A 242 12.26 37.28 21.47
N SER A 243 11.41 36.36 20.97
CA SER A 243 10.91 36.37 19.59
C SER A 243 9.72 37.31 19.43
N GLU A 244 9.56 37.91 18.25
CA GLU A 244 8.35 38.66 17.88
C GLU A 244 7.20 37.74 17.42
N GLU A 245 7.45 36.43 17.30
CA GLU A 245 6.41 35.49 16.86
C GLU A 245 5.25 35.39 17.87
N PRO A 246 4.00 35.30 17.39
CA PRO A 246 2.83 35.11 18.25
C PRO A 246 2.78 33.71 18.87
N PHE A 247 2.12 33.58 20.02
CA PHE A 247 1.92 32.29 20.67
C PHE A 247 0.98 31.40 19.86
N ASN A 248 1.26 30.10 19.73
CA ASN A 248 0.36 29.15 19.07
C ASN A 248 0.46 27.74 19.64
N PHE A 249 -0.62 27.25 20.27
CA PHE A 249 -0.69 25.89 20.82
C PHE A 249 -0.57 24.78 19.78
N CYS A 250 -0.80 25.07 18.49
CA CYS A 250 -0.60 24.10 17.41
C CYS A 250 0.83 23.55 17.38
N LYS A 251 1.83 24.32 17.86
CA LYS A 251 3.22 23.86 17.97
C LYS A 251 3.37 22.68 18.93
N LEU A 252 2.69 22.74 20.09
CA LEU A 252 2.66 21.67 21.09
C LEU A 252 1.80 20.49 20.65
N LEU A 253 0.61 20.76 20.10
CA LEU A 253 -0.33 19.72 19.69
C LEU A 253 0.17 18.89 18.50
N SER A 254 1.00 19.48 17.63
CA SER A 254 1.67 18.77 16.54
C SER A 254 2.84 17.93 17.06
N GLY A 255 2.69 16.61 17.05
CA GLY A 255 3.60 15.67 17.71
C GLY A 255 3.07 15.14 19.05
N SER A 256 1.87 15.55 19.49
CA SER A 256 1.27 15.07 20.75
C SER A 256 0.68 13.66 20.66
N GLU A 257 0.67 13.03 19.48
CA GLU A 257 0.17 11.66 19.27
C GLU A 257 -1.28 11.42 19.75
N GLY A 258 -2.08 12.50 19.81
CA GLY A 258 -3.46 12.44 20.30
C GLY A 258 -3.58 12.20 21.80
N THR A 259 -2.52 12.47 22.58
CA THR A 259 -2.56 12.37 24.05
C THR A 259 -3.13 13.63 24.71
N LEU A 260 -3.15 14.78 24.05
CA LEU A 260 -3.57 16.04 24.66
C LEU A 260 -4.99 16.46 24.28
N ALA A 261 -5.39 16.26 23.03
CA ALA A 261 -6.73 16.61 22.55
C ALA A 261 -7.13 15.76 21.35
N PHE A 262 -8.42 15.70 21.05
CA PHE A 262 -8.95 14.99 19.89
C PHE A 262 -9.25 15.96 18.73
N THR A 263 -8.35 16.06 17.76
CA THR A 263 -8.47 16.97 16.61
C THR A 263 -9.58 16.57 15.64
N THR A 264 -10.39 17.55 15.21
CA THR A 264 -11.55 17.38 14.32
C THR A 264 -11.44 18.16 13.01
N GLU A 265 -10.75 19.31 13.00
CA GLU A 265 -10.40 20.07 11.80
C GLU A 265 -9.00 20.67 11.93
N ILE A 266 -8.31 20.81 10.79
CA ILE A 266 -6.91 21.25 10.69
C ILE A 266 -6.83 22.28 9.57
N THR A 267 -6.34 23.49 9.89
CA THR A 267 -6.00 24.50 8.90
C THR A 267 -4.51 24.43 8.61
N LEU A 268 -4.15 24.21 7.34
CA LEU A 268 -2.78 24.09 6.86
C LEU A 268 -2.40 25.31 6.03
N GLN A 269 -1.17 25.78 6.20
CA GLN A 269 -0.49 26.69 5.29
C GLN A 269 -0.07 25.92 4.03
N LEU A 270 -0.25 26.52 2.86
CA LEU A 270 0.13 25.97 1.56
C LEU A 270 1.28 26.74 0.94
N GLU A 271 2.03 26.02 0.13
CA GLU A 271 3.16 26.52 -0.66
C GLU A 271 2.78 26.61 -2.15
N GLU A 272 3.51 27.43 -2.90
CA GLU A 272 3.44 27.43 -4.37
C GLU A 272 4.09 26.19 -4.94
N LEU A 273 3.58 25.69 -6.07
CA LEU A 273 4.16 24.50 -6.71
C LEU A 273 5.68 24.65 -6.95
N PRO A 274 6.47 23.58 -6.71
CA PRO A 274 7.90 23.61 -6.91
C PRO A 274 8.26 23.90 -8.39
N PRO A 275 9.49 24.38 -8.65
CA PRO A 275 9.97 24.58 -10.01
C PRO A 275 9.84 23.31 -10.86
N LYS A 276 9.53 23.48 -12.15
CA LYS A 276 9.16 22.38 -13.07
C LYS A 276 10.35 21.61 -13.62
N LEU A 277 11.51 22.25 -13.74
CA LEU A 277 12.72 21.60 -14.25
C LEU A 277 13.47 20.98 -13.08
N ALA A 278 13.89 19.73 -13.25
CA ALA A 278 14.59 18.99 -12.22
C ALA A 278 15.64 18.07 -12.85
N ALA A 279 16.75 17.91 -12.13
CA ALA A 279 17.78 16.92 -12.41
C ALA A 279 18.14 16.21 -11.11
N MET A 280 18.34 14.90 -11.17
CA MET A 280 18.80 14.12 -10.03
C MET A 280 20.15 13.48 -10.33
N VAL A 281 21.16 13.79 -9.51
CA VAL A 281 22.45 13.09 -9.54
C VAL A 281 22.38 11.94 -8.54
N VAL A 282 22.63 10.72 -9.00
CA VAL A 282 22.65 9.53 -8.11
C VAL A 282 24.07 9.02 -7.95
N THR A 283 24.73 9.33 -6.85
CA THR A 283 26.11 8.90 -6.59
C THR A 283 26.14 7.47 -6.02
N HIS A 284 27.15 6.70 -6.43
CA HIS A 284 27.33 5.29 -6.08
C HIS A 284 28.62 5.08 -5.28
N TYR A 285 28.55 4.33 -4.19
CA TYR A 285 29.66 4.18 -3.24
C TYR A 285 30.02 2.71 -3.00
N GLN A 286 31.31 2.46 -2.72
CA GLN A 286 31.81 1.15 -2.30
C GLN A 286 31.62 0.91 -0.80
N THR A 287 31.53 1.98 -0.01
CA THR A 287 31.33 1.95 1.44
C THR A 287 30.17 2.87 1.83
N LEU A 288 29.56 2.60 2.98
CA LEU A 288 28.48 3.43 3.51
C LEU A 288 29.05 4.74 4.07
N GLU A 289 30.22 4.66 4.69
CA GLU A 289 30.96 5.75 5.29
C GLU A 289 31.28 6.83 4.23
N ASP A 290 31.79 6.43 3.07
CA ASP A 290 32.06 7.36 1.97
C ASP A 290 30.81 8.09 1.48
N CYS A 291 29.67 7.38 1.44
CA CYS A 291 28.38 7.95 1.05
C CYS A 291 27.94 9.04 2.02
N LEU A 292 28.08 8.81 3.32
CA LEU A 292 27.65 9.73 4.37
C LEU A 292 28.59 10.93 4.52
N MET A 293 29.90 10.75 4.32
CA MET A 293 30.87 11.84 4.30
C MET A 293 30.61 12.87 3.18
N ASP A 294 29.92 12.47 2.11
CA ASP A 294 29.55 13.38 1.02
C ASP A 294 28.29 14.21 1.31
N VAL A 295 27.49 13.85 2.32
CA VAL A 295 26.21 14.52 2.64
C VAL A 295 26.44 15.99 3.00
N ALA A 296 27.29 16.30 3.99
CA ALA A 296 27.50 17.68 4.42
C ALA A 296 28.08 18.59 3.30
N PRO A 297 29.06 18.15 2.48
CA PRO A 297 29.50 18.89 1.30
C PRO A 297 28.39 19.16 0.26
N VAL A 298 27.55 18.18 -0.08
CA VAL A 298 26.51 18.36 -1.11
C VAL A 298 25.31 19.15 -0.61
N MET A 299 25.01 19.12 0.69
CA MET A 299 23.96 19.92 1.32
C MET A 299 24.26 21.43 1.33
N ARG A 300 25.44 21.87 0.87
CA ARG A 300 25.73 23.28 0.59
C ARG A 300 25.07 23.78 -0.70
N HIS A 301 24.49 22.88 -1.49
CA HIS A 301 23.69 23.20 -2.68
C HIS A 301 22.20 23.25 -2.34
N ASN A 302 21.40 23.90 -3.18
CA ASN A 302 19.94 24.03 -3.00
C ASN A 302 19.19 22.73 -3.35
N LEU A 303 19.44 21.66 -2.61
CA LEU A 303 18.86 20.36 -2.84
C LEU A 303 17.40 20.31 -2.41
N HIS A 304 16.55 19.70 -3.23
CA HIS A 304 15.16 19.40 -2.90
C HIS A 304 15.00 17.99 -2.32
N THR A 305 15.94 17.10 -2.64
CA THR A 305 16.01 15.72 -2.16
C THR A 305 17.48 15.39 -1.88
N CYS A 306 17.76 14.77 -0.73
CA CYS A 306 19.07 14.22 -0.38
C CYS A 306 18.84 12.93 0.42
N GLU A 307 18.71 11.81 -0.31
CA GLU A 307 18.22 10.53 0.21
C GLU A 307 19.24 9.42 0.02
N MET A 308 19.34 8.53 1.00
CA MET A 308 20.26 7.41 0.96
C MET A 308 19.55 6.06 0.89
N MET A 309 20.11 5.13 0.13
CA MET A 309 19.70 3.72 0.11
C MET A 309 20.91 2.80 0.20
N ASP A 310 20.86 1.80 1.07
CA ASP A 310 21.92 0.81 1.22
C ASP A 310 21.78 -0.41 0.30
N LYS A 311 22.80 -1.26 0.37
CA LYS A 311 22.88 -2.55 -0.30
C LYS A 311 21.71 -3.48 0.03
N VAL A 312 21.25 -3.55 1.28
CA VAL A 312 20.22 -4.53 1.67
C VAL A 312 18.91 -4.23 0.95
N ILE A 313 18.49 -2.96 0.89
CA ILE A 313 17.29 -2.57 0.15
C ILE A 313 17.49 -2.80 -1.35
N LEU A 314 18.66 -2.45 -1.89
CA LEU A 314 18.98 -2.66 -3.30
C LEU A 314 18.94 -4.15 -3.68
N ASP A 315 19.39 -5.04 -2.80
CA ASP A 315 19.33 -6.48 -3.03
C ASP A 315 17.88 -6.99 -2.97
N CYS A 316 17.05 -6.47 -2.07
CA CYS A 316 15.62 -6.78 -2.02
C CYS A 316 14.89 -6.40 -3.33
N THR A 317 15.27 -5.29 -3.98
CA THR A 317 14.65 -4.89 -5.25
C THR A 317 14.95 -5.85 -6.42
N LYS A 318 16.03 -6.66 -6.36
CA LYS A 318 16.39 -7.64 -7.42
C LYS A 318 15.32 -8.74 -7.57
N ASN A 319 14.57 -9.01 -6.50
CA ASN A 319 13.50 -10.02 -6.47
C ASN A 319 12.09 -9.43 -6.57
N ASN A 320 11.94 -8.10 -6.75
CA ASN A 320 10.66 -7.44 -6.91
C ASN A 320 10.46 -6.98 -8.37
N ARG A 321 9.44 -7.54 -9.04
CA ARG A 321 9.17 -7.32 -10.47
C ARG A 321 8.94 -5.86 -10.86
N GLU A 322 8.27 -5.08 -10.00
CA GLU A 322 8.04 -3.67 -10.27
C GLU A 322 9.30 -2.86 -10.05
N GLN A 323 10.03 -3.12 -8.96
CA GLN A 323 11.23 -2.35 -8.64
C GLN A 323 12.42 -2.66 -9.56
N LEU A 324 12.51 -3.88 -10.13
CA LEU A 324 13.47 -4.20 -11.18
C LEU A 324 13.44 -3.19 -12.35
N LYS A 325 12.25 -2.70 -12.73
CA LYS A 325 12.08 -1.70 -13.80
C LYS A 325 12.59 -0.31 -13.40
N ASN A 326 12.66 -0.04 -12.10
CA ASN A 326 13.07 1.24 -11.53
C ASN A 326 14.57 1.29 -11.22
N ARG A 327 15.35 0.24 -11.53
CA ARG A 327 16.80 0.14 -11.23
C ARG A 327 17.73 0.52 -12.39
N PHE A 328 17.22 1.03 -13.50
CA PHE A 328 18.00 1.25 -14.75
C PHE A 328 19.25 2.13 -14.59
N PHE A 329 19.31 2.97 -13.55
CA PHE A 329 20.44 3.84 -13.24
C PHE A 329 21.51 3.21 -12.34
N VAL A 330 21.23 2.05 -11.74
CA VAL A 330 22.15 1.41 -10.79
C VAL A 330 23.33 0.80 -11.53
N SER A 331 24.54 1.30 -11.25
CA SER A 331 25.79 0.87 -11.88
C SER A 331 26.60 -0.03 -10.96
N GLY A 332 26.93 -1.25 -11.41
CA GLY A 332 27.66 -2.24 -10.60
C GLY A 332 26.83 -2.80 -9.44
N ASP A 333 27.48 -3.03 -8.29
CA ASP A 333 26.85 -3.52 -7.05
C ASP A 333 27.20 -2.58 -5.88
N PRO A 334 26.60 -1.38 -5.82
CA PRO A 334 26.94 -0.36 -4.81
C PRO A 334 26.60 -0.82 -3.39
N ALA A 335 27.43 -0.39 -2.43
CA ALA A 335 27.12 -0.52 -1.00
C ALA A 335 26.07 0.51 -0.56
N ALA A 336 26.08 1.69 -1.19
CA ALA A 336 25.10 2.74 -0.96
C ALA A 336 24.90 3.62 -2.20
N LEU A 337 23.73 4.22 -2.29
CA LEU A 337 23.37 5.27 -3.24
C LEU A 337 22.97 6.53 -2.48
N LEU A 338 23.36 7.70 -3.00
CA LEU A 338 22.85 8.99 -2.55
C LEU A 338 22.13 9.68 -3.73
N MET A 339 20.86 10.03 -3.54
CA MET A 339 20.00 10.66 -4.53
C MET A 339 19.88 12.15 -4.25
N LEU A 340 20.39 12.97 -5.16
CA LEU A 340 20.54 14.41 -5.00
C LEU A 340 19.71 15.13 -6.07
N GLU A 341 18.55 15.66 -5.71
CA GLU A 341 17.67 16.36 -6.65
C GLU A 341 17.82 17.87 -6.51
N ILE A 342 18.01 18.55 -7.64
CA ILE A 342 17.96 20.01 -7.78
C ILE A 342 16.78 20.38 -8.67
N LYS A 343 16.22 21.57 -8.45
CA LYS A 343 15.13 22.12 -9.26
C LYS A 343 15.37 23.59 -9.57
N ALA A 344 14.87 24.01 -10.73
CA ALA A 344 14.98 25.38 -11.21
C ALA A 344 13.81 25.75 -12.13
N ASP A 345 13.56 27.04 -12.29
CA ASP A 345 12.54 27.56 -13.21
C ASP A 345 13.04 27.67 -14.65
N THR A 346 14.36 27.75 -14.85
CA THR A 346 15.00 27.88 -16.16
C THR A 346 16.04 26.79 -16.40
N LYS A 347 16.29 26.47 -17.68
CA LYS A 347 17.28 25.45 -18.06
C LYS A 347 18.71 25.87 -17.75
N ASP A 348 19.01 27.16 -17.86
CA ASP A 348 20.35 27.70 -17.63
C ASP A 348 20.70 27.62 -16.14
N ASP A 349 19.78 28.01 -15.26
CA ASP A 349 19.93 27.87 -13.81
C ASP A 349 20.05 26.40 -13.39
N LEU A 350 19.22 25.50 -13.96
CA LEU A 350 19.35 24.06 -13.71
C LEU A 350 20.75 23.55 -14.09
N ALA A 351 21.26 23.96 -15.26
CA ALA A 351 22.56 23.53 -15.75
C ALA A 351 23.72 24.07 -14.89
N GLU A 352 23.60 25.30 -14.39
CA GLU A 352 24.58 25.91 -13.47
C GLU A 352 24.61 25.18 -12.13
N GLN A 353 23.44 24.95 -11.51
CA GLN A 353 23.31 24.19 -10.27
C GLN A 353 23.83 22.76 -10.43
N LEU A 354 23.50 22.09 -11.55
CA LEU A 354 23.97 20.72 -11.84
C LEU A 354 25.50 20.67 -11.93
N LYS A 355 26.10 21.62 -12.65
CA LYS A 355 27.56 21.70 -12.79
C LYS A 355 28.25 21.97 -11.46
N ALA A 356 27.68 22.84 -10.63
CA ALA A 356 28.20 23.14 -9.30
C ALA A 356 28.16 21.89 -8.39
N LEU A 357 27.03 21.18 -8.37
CA LEU A 357 26.85 19.94 -7.62
C LEU A 357 27.83 18.86 -8.08
N GLN A 358 27.94 18.63 -9.39
CA GLN A 358 28.89 17.68 -9.97
C GLN A 358 30.34 18.05 -9.65
N SER A 359 30.69 19.33 -9.61
CA SER A 359 32.03 19.78 -9.20
C SER A 359 32.33 19.42 -7.74
N THR A 360 31.37 19.57 -6.84
CA THR A 360 31.53 19.13 -5.44
C THR A 360 31.72 17.63 -5.35
N ILE A 361 30.90 16.84 -6.05
CA ILE A 361 31.01 15.37 -6.09
C ILE A 361 32.37 14.94 -6.64
N GLN A 362 32.82 15.53 -7.75
CA GLN A 362 34.13 15.23 -8.34
C GLN A 362 35.29 15.57 -7.42
N LYS A 363 35.22 16.69 -6.69
CA LYS A 363 36.23 17.10 -5.71
C LYS A 363 36.33 16.14 -4.53
N SER A 364 35.21 15.52 -4.12
CA SER A 364 35.21 14.52 -3.05
C SER A 364 35.94 13.22 -3.46
N ALA A 365 35.84 12.85 -4.74
CA ALA A 365 36.37 11.63 -5.33
C ALA A 365 35.98 10.31 -4.61
N ARG A 366 34.85 10.30 -3.89
CA ARG A 366 34.36 9.13 -3.13
C ARG A 366 33.42 8.21 -3.91
N SER A 367 32.57 8.79 -4.76
CA SER A 367 31.64 8.01 -5.58
C SER A 367 32.30 7.50 -6.86
N TYR A 368 32.05 6.24 -7.24
CA TYR A 368 32.60 5.65 -8.48
C TYR A 368 31.70 5.85 -9.71
N ALA A 369 30.43 6.22 -9.52
CA ALA A 369 29.48 6.54 -10.58
C ALA A 369 28.48 7.60 -10.11
N SER A 370 28.00 8.44 -11.03
CA SER A 370 27.08 9.54 -10.74
C SER A 370 26.12 9.85 -11.91
N PRO A 371 25.31 8.87 -12.38
CA PRO A 371 24.31 9.12 -13.43
C PRO A 371 23.39 10.29 -13.08
N VAL A 372 23.05 11.07 -14.11
CA VAL A 372 22.09 12.16 -14.04
C VAL A 372 20.76 11.68 -14.62
N LEU A 373 19.69 11.85 -13.86
CA LEU A 373 18.33 11.45 -14.23
C LEU A 373 17.48 12.69 -14.48
N GLU A 374 16.62 12.63 -15.49
CA GLU A 374 15.72 13.73 -15.86
C GLU A 374 14.27 13.26 -16.06
N GLY A 375 13.32 14.17 -15.81
CA GLY A 375 11.90 13.94 -16.08
C GLY A 375 11.35 12.66 -15.41
N SER A 376 10.88 11.70 -16.22
CA SER A 376 10.25 10.48 -15.69
C SER A 376 11.23 9.52 -14.99
N GLU A 377 12.53 9.67 -15.23
CA GLU A 377 13.58 8.85 -14.61
C GLU A 377 13.71 9.14 -13.12
N ILE A 378 13.62 10.43 -12.74
CA ILE A 378 13.60 10.88 -11.34
C ILE A 378 12.45 10.22 -10.59
N ASN A 379 11.24 10.22 -11.18
CA ASN A 379 10.07 9.59 -10.56
C ASN A 379 10.28 8.09 -10.31
N LYS A 380 10.94 7.37 -11.22
CA LYS A 380 11.25 5.94 -11.03
C LYS A 380 12.25 5.72 -9.88
N ALA A 381 13.28 6.56 -9.77
CA ALA A 381 14.23 6.50 -8.67
C ALA A 381 13.57 6.79 -7.31
N LEU A 382 12.71 7.81 -7.24
CA LEU A 382 11.93 8.13 -6.05
C LEU A 382 10.94 7.02 -5.66
N GLU A 383 10.26 6.40 -6.63
CA GLU A 383 9.39 5.25 -6.36
C GLU A 383 10.18 4.04 -5.80
N LEU A 384 11.40 3.82 -6.29
CA LEU A 384 12.30 2.80 -5.74
C LEU A 384 12.71 3.13 -4.30
N ARG A 385 13.07 4.38 -4.02
CA ARG A 385 13.39 4.86 -2.66
C ARG A 385 12.20 4.73 -1.69
N LYS A 386 11.01 5.06 -2.16
CA LYS A 386 9.75 4.98 -1.40
C LYS A 386 9.34 3.55 -1.06
N ALA A 387 9.68 2.59 -1.93
CA ALA A 387 9.37 1.18 -1.72
C ALA A 387 10.23 0.48 -0.64
N GLY A 388 11.34 1.09 -0.22
CA GLY A 388 12.36 0.50 0.67
C GLY A 388 11.78 -0.23 1.88
N LEU A 389 10.94 0.43 2.67
CA LEU A 389 10.33 -0.16 3.87
C LEU A 389 9.53 -1.43 3.59
N GLY A 390 8.69 -1.41 2.55
CA GLY A 390 7.86 -2.55 2.23
C GLY A 390 8.66 -3.73 1.65
N LEU A 391 9.79 -3.46 0.98
CA LEU A 391 10.69 -4.48 0.44
C LEU A 391 11.37 -5.31 1.55
N LEU A 392 11.64 -4.71 2.71
CA LEU A 392 12.20 -5.41 3.86
C LEU A 392 11.27 -6.53 4.39
N GLY A 393 9.96 -6.44 4.13
CA GLY A 393 9.01 -7.52 4.43
C GLY A 393 9.26 -8.81 3.63
N ASN A 394 10.04 -8.76 2.55
CA ASN A 394 10.35 -9.93 1.70
C ASN A 394 11.47 -10.83 2.25
N MET A 395 12.15 -10.42 3.33
CA MET A 395 13.11 -11.30 4.02
C MET A 395 12.39 -12.59 4.41
N VAL A 396 12.95 -13.74 4.02
CA VAL A 396 12.37 -15.06 4.29
C VAL A 396 12.73 -15.49 5.72
N GLY A 397 11.81 -16.21 6.38
CA GLY A 397 11.98 -16.69 7.75
C GLY A 397 11.56 -15.70 8.83
N ASP A 398 11.81 -16.07 10.08
CA ASP A 398 11.34 -15.33 11.28
C ASP A 398 12.21 -14.12 11.64
N ARG A 399 13.47 -14.08 11.20
CA ARG A 399 14.35 -12.92 11.35
C ARG A 399 13.92 -11.80 10.39
N LYS A 400 13.56 -10.63 10.93
CA LYS A 400 13.09 -9.48 10.16
C LYS A 400 13.90 -8.22 10.49
N ALA A 401 13.92 -7.26 9.57
CA ALA A 401 14.40 -5.91 9.85
C ALA A 401 13.38 -5.18 10.74
N VAL A 402 13.69 -5.09 12.03
CA VAL A 402 12.77 -4.63 13.07
C VAL A 402 12.89 -3.12 13.29
N ALA A 403 11.74 -2.47 13.44
CA ALA A 403 11.61 -1.06 13.78
C ALA A 403 11.88 -0.83 15.27
N CYS A 404 13.06 -0.33 15.64
CA CYS A 404 13.34 0.10 17.02
C CYS A 404 14.11 1.42 17.13
N ILE A 405 15.13 1.61 16.30
CA ILE A 405 16.06 2.76 16.31
C ILE A 405 15.97 3.58 15.01
N GLU A 406 14.85 3.46 14.31
CA GLU A 406 14.69 3.83 12.91
C GLU A 406 14.32 5.29 12.65
N ASP A 407 14.61 6.19 13.59
CA ASP A 407 14.09 7.57 13.55
C ASP A 407 15.02 8.58 14.23
N THR A 408 16.32 8.26 14.30
CA THR A 408 17.29 9.12 15.00
C THR A 408 17.74 10.25 14.08
N ALA A 409 17.72 11.49 14.57
CA ALA A 409 18.23 12.66 13.88
C ALA A 409 19.36 13.34 14.65
N VAL A 410 20.44 13.67 13.96
CA VAL A 410 21.59 14.42 14.49
C VAL A 410 21.91 15.61 13.59
N ALA A 411 22.71 16.57 14.07
CA ALA A 411 23.16 17.67 13.23
C ALA A 411 24.05 17.14 12.09
N LEU A 412 24.03 17.78 10.92
CA LEU A 412 24.74 17.28 9.73
C LEU A 412 26.25 17.18 9.97
N GLU A 413 26.81 18.08 10.77
CA GLU A 413 28.21 18.07 11.19
C GLU A 413 28.57 16.89 12.08
N ASP A 414 27.61 16.31 12.81
CA ASP A 414 27.81 15.16 13.70
C ASP A 414 27.55 13.81 13.01
N LEU A 415 26.92 13.82 11.83
CA LEU A 415 26.36 12.62 11.19
C LEU A 415 27.41 11.51 10.95
N SER A 416 28.61 11.91 10.50
CA SER A 416 29.70 10.97 10.23
C SER A 416 30.17 10.25 11.49
N ASP A 417 30.42 11.02 12.56
CA ASP A 417 30.92 10.47 13.83
C ASP A 417 29.85 9.60 14.51
N PHE A 418 28.59 10.07 14.49
CA PHE A 418 27.45 9.31 15.00
C PHE A 418 27.32 7.95 14.32
N ILE A 419 27.45 7.89 12.98
CA ILE A 419 27.38 6.62 12.24
C ILE A 419 28.57 5.72 12.55
N GLY A 420 29.78 6.27 12.69
CA GLY A 420 30.96 5.49 13.06
C GLY A 420 30.76 4.77 14.39
N GLU A 421 30.29 5.49 15.41
CA GLU A 421 29.99 4.91 16.72
C GLU A 421 28.78 3.97 16.69
N PHE A 422 27.72 4.32 15.95
CA PHE A 422 26.56 3.45 15.75
C PHE A 422 26.96 2.10 15.13
N THR A 423 27.78 2.15 14.08
CA THR A 423 28.28 0.96 13.38
C THR A 423 29.11 0.09 14.33
N GLN A 424 29.87 0.70 15.25
CA GLN A 424 30.58 -0.04 16.29
C GLN A 424 29.62 -0.73 17.27
N ILE A 425 28.56 -0.06 17.71
CA ILE A 425 27.51 -0.68 18.55
C ILE A 425 26.92 -1.91 17.85
N MET A 426 26.58 -1.82 16.56
CA MET A 426 26.05 -2.96 15.81
C MET A 426 27.06 -4.12 15.73
N LYS A 427 28.34 -3.83 15.49
CA LYS A 427 29.42 -4.83 15.49
C LYS A 427 29.58 -5.52 16.84
N ASP A 428 29.52 -4.77 17.94
CA ASP A 428 29.65 -5.30 19.31
C ASP A 428 28.50 -6.28 19.65
N TYR A 429 27.30 -6.04 19.12
CA TYR A 429 26.16 -6.93 19.24
C TYR A 429 26.11 -8.05 18.17
N GLY A 430 27.06 -8.08 17.23
CA GLY A 430 27.07 -9.02 16.12
C GLY A 430 25.84 -8.90 15.21
N GLN A 431 25.31 -7.69 15.05
CA GLN A 431 24.13 -7.40 14.25
C GLN A 431 24.48 -6.73 12.94
N ASP A 432 23.81 -7.15 11.86
CA ASP A 432 23.71 -6.38 10.63
C ASP A 432 22.56 -5.38 10.76
N ALA A 433 22.78 -4.16 10.24
CA ALA A 433 21.77 -3.12 10.21
C ALA A 433 21.45 -2.72 8.77
N VAL A 434 20.18 -2.49 8.50
CA VAL A 434 19.72 -1.85 7.26
C VAL A 434 19.79 -0.34 7.44
N TYR A 435 20.38 0.34 6.47
CA TYR A 435 20.51 1.79 6.44
C TYR A 435 19.69 2.40 5.30
N TYR A 436 18.77 3.29 5.65
CA TYR A 436 18.15 4.22 4.71
C TYR A 436 17.91 5.53 5.43
N ALA A 437 18.05 6.65 4.74
CA ALA A 437 18.13 7.93 5.43
C ALA A 437 17.55 9.06 4.62
N HIS A 438 16.93 9.98 5.35
CA HIS A 438 16.75 11.37 4.93
C HIS A 438 18.08 12.10 5.22
N ALA A 439 19.13 11.70 4.49
CA ALA A 439 20.51 12.07 4.80
C ALA A 439 20.71 13.58 4.89
N GLY A 440 20.08 14.35 4.00
CA GLY A 440 20.14 15.82 4.02
C GLY A 440 19.49 16.49 5.23
N ALA A 441 18.64 15.77 5.97
CA ALA A 441 18.02 16.24 7.21
C ALA A 441 18.74 15.70 8.47
N GLY A 442 19.84 14.96 8.30
CA GLY A 442 20.56 14.32 9.40
C GLY A 442 19.79 13.18 10.06
N GLU A 443 18.74 12.67 9.42
CA GLU A 443 17.86 11.63 9.97
C GLU A 443 18.13 10.27 9.33
N LEU A 444 18.29 9.28 10.20
CA LEU A 444 18.71 7.92 9.89
C LEU A 444 17.62 6.93 10.29
N HIS A 445 17.25 6.07 9.34
CA HIS A 445 16.41 4.92 9.62
C HIS A 445 17.26 3.66 9.62
N LEU A 446 17.48 3.16 10.83
CA LEU A 446 18.33 2.03 11.13
C LEU A 446 17.45 0.89 11.64
N ARG A 447 17.66 -0.32 11.12
CA ARG A 447 16.89 -1.50 11.55
C ARG A 447 17.80 -2.71 11.76
N PRO A 448 17.93 -3.23 12.99
CA PRO A 448 18.61 -4.50 13.22
C PRO A 448 17.75 -5.68 12.73
N ILE A 449 18.42 -6.80 12.42
CA ILE A 449 17.77 -8.03 11.95
C ILE A 449 17.57 -8.99 13.14
N LEU A 450 16.36 -8.98 13.71
CA LEU A 450 16.00 -9.72 14.92
C LEU A 450 14.81 -10.67 14.70
N ASP A 451 14.72 -11.71 15.52
CA ASP A 451 13.55 -12.57 15.68
C ASP A 451 12.83 -12.29 17.00
N LEU A 452 11.80 -11.43 16.96
CA LEU A 452 11.00 -11.07 18.14
C LEU A 452 10.12 -12.20 18.67
N LYS A 453 10.17 -13.40 18.09
CA LYS A 453 9.57 -14.62 18.67
C LYS A 453 10.50 -15.27 19.71
N LYS A 454 11.75 -14.82 19.86
CA LYS A 454 12.74 -15.38 20.78
C LYS A 454 13.12 -14.40 21.89
N SER A 455 13.13 -14.87 23.14
CA SER A 455 13.47 -14.05 24.30
C SER A 455 14.85 -13.40 24.22
N GLY A 456 15.84 -14.12 23.68
CA GLY A 456 17.19 -13.59 23.46
C GLY A 456 17.21 -12.34 22.58
N ASP A 457 16.48 -12.37 21.46
CA ASP A 457 16.41 -11.27 20.49
C ASP A 457 15.51 -10.13 20.99
N VAL A 458 14.49 -10.41 21.80
CA VAL A 458 13.75 -9.36 22.54
C VAL A 458 14.67 -8.63 23.54
N GLY A 459 15.55 -9.36 24.21
CA GLY A 459 16.59 -8.76 25.06
C GLY A 459 17.56 -7.88 24.26
N LEU A 460 17.95 -8.30 23.06
CA LEU A 460 18.77 -7.49 22.14
C LEU A 460 18.02 -6.25 21.65
N PHE A 461 16.73 -6.38 21.31
CA PHE A 461 15.87 -5.26 20.90
C PHE A 461 15.91 -4.12 21.93
N ARG A 462 15.78 -4.42 23.22
CA ARG A 462 15.90 -3.42 24.29
C ARG A 462 17.32 -2.86 24.42
N LYS A 463 18.34 -3.73 24.50
CA LYS A 463 19.74 -3.31 24.73
C LYS A 463 20.26 -2.40 23.62
N ILE A 464 20.06 -2.79 22.36
CA ILE A 464 20.46 -2.01 21.19
C ILE A 464 19.78 -0.65 21.21
N THR A 465 18.46 -0.62 21.42
CA THR A 465 17.69 0.64 21.45
C THR A 465 18.17 1.56 22.57
N THR A 466 18.49 1.00 23.73
CA THR A 466 19.00 1.76 24.88
C THR A 466 20.37 2.37 24.60
N ASP A 467 21.30 1.61 24.02
CA ASP A 467 22.64 2.13 23.71
C ASP A 467 22.61 3.17 22.59
N VAL A 468 21.73 2.99 21.61
CA VAL A 468 21.51 4.00 20.56
C VAL A 468 20.85 5.25 21.14
N ALA A 469 19.91 5.14 22.07
CA ALA A 469 19.36 6.31 22.77
C ALA A 469 20.47 7.09 23.49
N ARG A 470 21.36 6.40 24.22
CA ARG A 470 22.53 7.04 24.87
C ARG A 470 23.44 7.71 23.85
N LEU A 471 23.69 7.07 22.71
CA LEU A 471 24.46 7.65 21.61
C LEU A 471 23.78 8.93 21.09
N THR A 472 22.48 8.89 20.83
CA THR A 472 21.71 10.06 20.39
C THR A 472 21.81 11.20 21.40
N LYS A 473 21.66 10.93 22.71
CA LYS A 473 21.84 11.95 23.77
C LYS A 473 23.25 12.52 23.80
N LYS A 474 24.30 11.69 23.61
CA LYS A 474 25.70 12.15 23.54
C LYS A 474 25.89 13.23 22.46
N TYR A 475 25.27 13.06 21.29
CA TYR A 475 25.32 14.03 20.20
C TYR A 475 24.26 15.13 20.31
N LYS A 476 23.48 15.17 21.40
CA LYS A 476 22.32 16.06 21.58
C LYS A 476 21.35 15.99 20.39
N GLY A 477 21.17 14.77 19.86
CA GLY A 477 20.26 14.44 18.78
C GLY A 477 18.81 14.25 19.23
N SER A 478 17.92 14.08 18.27
CA SER A 478 16.53 13.65 18.50
C SER A 478 16.40 12.15 18.33
N PHE A 479 15.77 11.46 19.29
CA PHE A 479 15.55 10.01 19.21
C PHE A 479 14.33 9.63 18.38
N SER A 480 13.40 10.58 18.21
CA SER A 480 12.37 10.54 17.18
C SER A 480 12.42 11.82 16.34
N GLY A 481 12.73 11.68 15.06
CA GLY A 481 12.74 12.77 14.10
C GLY A 481 11.39 12.97 13.42
N GLU A 482 10.73 11.91 12.92
CA GLU A 482 9.47 12.04 12.18
C GLU A 482 8.37 11.00 12.47
N HIS A 483 8.72 9.86 13.07
CA HIS A 483 7.78 8.76 13.31
C HIS A 483 6.97 8.89 14.61
N GLY A 484 7.35 9.83 15.48
CA GLY A 484 6.84 9.98 16.83
C GLY A 484 7.43 8.96 17.82
N ASP A 485 7.17 9.16 19.11
CA ASP A 485 7.69 8.35 20.20
C ASP A 485 6.93 7.02 20.36
N GLY A 486 5.60 7.07 20.37
CA GLY A 486 4.72 5.92 20.57
C GLY A 486 5.06 5.10 21.83
N ILE A 487 5.07 3.77 21.68
CA ILE A 487 5.53 2.82 22.69
C ILE A 487 7.04 2.55 22.55
N VAL A 488 7.57 2.54 21.31
CA VAL A 488 8.98 2.17 21.06
C VAL A 488 9.95 3.08 21.81
N ARG A 489 9.67 4.40 21.82
CA ARG A 489 10.66 5.41 22.24
C ARG A 489 10.26 6.18 23.48
N ALA A 490 8.98 6.23 23.84
CA ALA A 490 8.51 7.09 24.93
C ALA A 490 9.16 6.77 26.29
N GLU A 491 9.52 5.50 26.56
CA GLU A 491 10.28 5.11 27.76
C GLU A 491 11.64 5.83 27.89
N PHE A 492 12.21 6.30 26.76
CA PHE A 492 13.51 6.98 26.73
C PHE A 492 13.42 8.51 26.77
N ILE A 493 12.22 9.10 26.79
CA ILE A 493 12.06 10.56 26.87
C ILE A 493 12.82 11.15 28.08
N PRO A 494 12.73 10.59 29.32
CA PRO A 494 13.50 11.11 30.45
C PRO A 494 15.02 11.11 30.21
N LEU A 495 15.55 10.10 29.52
CA LEU A 495 16.96 10.07 29.14
C LEU A 495 17.30 11.17 28.12
N MET A 496 16.38 11.50 27.22
CA MET A 496 16.61 12.48 26.17
C MET A 496 16.53 13.90 26.68
N ILE A 497 15.52 14.25 27.49
CA ILE A 497 15.26 15.63 27.91
C ILE A 497 15.49 15.89 29.40
N GLY A 498 15.90 14.89 30.18
CA GLY A 498 16.08 15.01 31.63
C GLY A 498 14.77 14.80 32.42
N GLU A 499 14.92 14.40 33.68
CA GLU A 499 13.79 14.05 34.55
C GLU A 499 12.88 15.26 34.88
N ASP A 500 13.46 16.43 35.12
CA ASP A 500 12.69 17.64 35.44
C ASP A 500 11.77 18.06 34.28
N ASN A 501 12.30 18.01 33.04
CA ASN A 501 11.52 18.28 31.84
C ASN A 501 10.48 17.19 31.58
N TYR A 502 10.79 15.91 31.88
CA TYR A 502 9.79 14.84 31.77
C TYR A 502 8.63 15.04 32.76
N GLU A 503 8.91 15.40 34.01
CA GLU A 503 7.87 15.74 34.99
C GLU A 503 7.06 16.98 34.57
N LEU A 504 7.69 17.96 33.90
CA LEU A 504 6.96 19.04 33.24
C LEU A 504 5.97 18.51 32.19
N LEU A 505 6.38 17.58 31.32
CA LEU A 505 5.48 16.98 30.34
C LEU A 505 4.29 16.26 31.01
N ARG A 506 4.51 15.59 32.15
CA ARG A 506 3.44 14.93 32.93
C ARG A 506 2.45 15.94 33.50
N ARG A 507 2.92 17.08 34.01
CA ARG A 507 2.02 18.17 34.46
C ARG A 507 1.22 18.74 33.30
N ILE A 508 1.84 18.98 32.15
CA ILE A 508 1.16 19.43 30.93
C ILE A 508 0.06 18.44 30.51
N LYS A 509 0.38 17.13 30.46
CA LYS A 509 -0.64 16.10 30.20
C LYS A 509 -1.80 16.17 31.19
N THR A 510 -1.50 16.37 32.48
CA THR A 510 -2.53 16.46 33.52
C THR A 510 -3.45 17.68 33.34
N TYR A 511 -2.93 18.82 32.88
CA TYR A 511 -3.76 19.99 32.54
C TYR A 511 -4.72 19.69 31.38
N PHE A 512 -4.24 19.02 30.33
CA PHE A 512 -5.06 18.66 29.16
C PHE A 512 -6.05 17.54 29.41
N ASP A 513 -5.66 16.55 30.21
CA ASP A 513 -6.39 15.29 30.38
C ASP A 513 -6.19 14.72 31.79
N PRO A 514 -6.89 15.28 32.79
CA PRO A 514 -6.69 14.93 34.20
C PRO A 514 -7.10 13.49 34.53
N ASN A 515 -7.96 12.87 33.71
CA ASN A 515 -8.41 11.48 33.86
C ASN A 515 -7.62 10.50 32.99
N ASN A 516 -6.61 10.99 32.25
CA ASN A 516 -5.75 10.20 31.37
C ASN A 516 -6.53 9.34 30.36
N ILE A 517 -7.59 9.90 29.75
CA ILE A 517 -8.43 9.19 28.77
C ILE A 517 -7.87 9.24 27.36
N PHE A 518 -7.06 10.24 26.99
CA PHE A 518 -6.53 10.40 25.63
C PHE A 518 -5.21 9.66 25.45
N ASN A 519 -5.24 8.66 24.57
CA ASN A 519 -4.16 7.78 24.15
C ASN A 519 -3.17 7.38 25.27
N PRO A 520 -3.65 6.74 26.35
CA PRO A 520 -2.82 6.44 27.51
C PRO A 520 -1.63 5.53 27.17
N GLY A 521 -0.54 5.72 27.92
CA GLY A 521 0.70 4.94 27.83
C GLY A 521 1.65 5.34 26.69
N LYS A 522 1.53 6.59 26.19
CA LYS A 522 2.38 7.18 25.15
C LYS A 522 2.81 8.58 25.60
N ILE A 523 4.02 8.97 25.22
CA ILE A 523 4.73 10.20 25.64
C ILE A 523 4.99 10.27 27.14
N VAL A 524 3.96 10.18 27.99
CA VAL A 524 4.07 10.10 29.44
C VAL A 524 3.45 8.82 29.98
N ASP A 525 3.97 8.36 31.12
CA ASP A 525 3.58 7.09 31.75
C ASP A 525 3.63 5.93 30.73
N ALA A 526 4.68 5.93 29.91
CA ALA A 526 4.81 5.08 28.73
C ALA A 526 4.78 3.59 29.07
N TYR A 527 4.18 2.80 28.17
CA TYR A 527 4.33 1.35 28.25
C TYR A 527 5.80 0.92 28.03
N PRO A 528 6.27 -0.16 28.66
CA PRO A 528 7.60 -0.69 28.40
C PRO A 528 7.78 -1.08 26.93
N MET A 529 8.93 -0.73 26.35
CA MET A 529 9.19 -0.95 24.93
C MET A 529 9.25 -2.43 24.52
N ASP A 530 9.50 -3.36 25.44
CA ASP A 530 9.70 -4.78 25.17
C ASP A 530 8.51 -5.66 25.60
N GLU A 531 7.39 -5.02 25.96
CA GLU A 531 6.14 -5.70 26.29
C GLU A 531 5.10 -5.58 25.18
N SER A 532 4.08 -6.46 25.22
CA SER A 532 2.94 -6.42 24.28
C SER A 532 3.35 -6.44 22.80
N LEU A 533 4.43 -7.17 22.49
CA LEU A 533 4.86 -7.42 21.13
C LEU A 533 3.80 -8.21 20.36
N ARG A 534 3.85 -8.11 19.03
CA ARG A 534 2.94 -8.79 18.11
C ARG A 534 3.02 -10.31 18.21
N TYR A 535 4.16 -10.82 18.65
CA TYR A 535 4.42 -12.25 18.82
C TYR A 535 4.47 -12.58 20.31
N GLU A 536 4.06 -13.81 20.62
CA GLU A 536 4.27 -14.39 21.93
C GLU A 536 5.70 -14.94 22.01
N ILE A 537 6.43 -14.53 23.03
CA ILE A 537 7.85 -14.86 23.20
C ILE A 537 8.00 -16.35 23.52
N ASP A 538 8.93 -17.00 22.83
CA ASP A 538 9.31 -18.41 22.99
C ASP A 538 8.18 -19.43 22.74
N ARG A 539 7.07 -18.99 22.14
CA ARG A 539 6.01 -19.91 21.70
C ARG A 539 6.55 -20.86 20.64
N GLU A 540 6.15 -22.13 20.74
CA GLU A 540 6.28 -23.08 19.65
C GLU A 540 5.31 -22.70 18.52
N GLU A 541 5.84 -22.18 17.41
CA GLU A 541 5.01 -21.76 16.28
C GLU A 541 4.26 -22.94 15.67
N PRO A 542 2.95 -22.82 15.41
CA PRO A 542 2.18 -23.93 14.89
C PRO A 542 2.63 -24.29 13.47
N GLU A 543 2.83 -25.57 13.22
CA GLU A 543 2.97 -26.10 11.87
C GLU A 543 1.60 -26.19 11.21
N ILE A 544 1.44 -25.46 10.10
CA ILE A 544 0.18 -25.40 9.37
C ILE A 544 0.31 -26.20 8.08
N GLU A 545 -0.32 -27.37 8.05
CA GLU A 545 -0.40 -28.18 6.85
C GLU A 545 -1.20 -27.47 5.75
N THR A 546 -0.67 -27.50 4.53
CA THR A 546 -1.28 -26.85 3.37
C THR A 546 -1.20 -27.75 2.14
N LEU A 547 -2.14 -27.62 1.22
CA LEU A 547 -2.09 -28.33 -0.06
C LEU A 547 -1.20 -27.59 -1.06
N LEU A 548 -1.29 -26.25 -1.09
CA LEU A 548 -0.38 -25.41 -1.86
C LEU A 548 1.01 -25.38 -1.22
N ASP A 549 2.04 -25.32 -2.05
CA ASP A 549 3.43 -25.19 -1.61
C ASP A 549 3.75 -23.74 -1.22
N PHE A 550 4.06 -23.54 0.06
CA PHE A 550 4.55 -22.28 0.65
C PHE A 550 5.99 -22.39 1.17
N SER A 551 6.76 -23.39 0.73
CA SER A 551 8.16 -23.59 1.13
C SER A 551 9.06 -22.40 0.78
N ASP A 552 8.74 -21.64 -0.28
CA ASP A 552 9.40 -20.38 -0.66
C ASP A 552 9.31 -19.27 0.41
N SER A 553 8.46 -19.47 1.40
CA SER A 553 8.24 -18.56 2.52
C SER A 553 8.38 -19.25 3.87
N GLU A 554 8.84 -20.52 3.92
CA GLU A 554 8.87 -21.35 5.14
C GLU A 554 7.47 -21.56 5.76
N GLY A 555 6.46 -21.70 4.91
CA GLY A 555 5.08 -21.99 5.30
C GLY A 555 4.14 -20.81 5.19
N ILE A 556 2.84 -21.09 5.28
CA ILE A 556 1.77 -20.10 5.05
C ILE A 556 1.75 -18.98 6.11
N LEU A 557 2.14 -19.28 7.35
CA LEU A 557 2.17 -18.30 8.43
C LEU A 557 3.20 -17.20 8.13
N ARG A 558 4.42 -17.60 7.77
CA ARG A 558 5.50 -16.67 7.39
C ARG A 558 5.17 -15.94 6.07
N ALA A 559 4.45 -16.59 5.15
CA ALA A 559 3.93 -15.93 3.96
C ALA A 559 2.94 -14.80 4.29
N ALA A 560 2.09 -14.96 5.30
CA ALA A 560 1.20 -13.89 5.80
C ALA A 560 1.99 -12.80 6.56
N GLU A 561 3.03 -13.18 7.31
CA GLU A 561 3.91 -12.28 8.06
C GLU A 561 4.78 -11.36 7.20
N LYS A 562 4.88 -11.61 5.89
CA LYS A 562 5.45 -10.64 4.94
C LYS A 562 4.75 -9.27 5.00
N CYS A 563 3.48 -9.23 5.43
CA CYS A 563 2.78 -7.96 5.65
C CYS A 563 3.33 -7.25 6.90
N ASN A 564 4.11 -6.19 6.67
CA ASN A 564 4.65 -5.33 7.72
C ASN A 564 3.64 -4.30 8.28
N GLY A 565 2.46 -4.17 7.67
CA GLY A 565 1.42 -3.25 8.12
C GLY A 565 1.46 -1.83 7.53
N SER A 566 2.34 -1.55 6.56
CA SER A 566 2.51 -0.23 5.88
C SER A 566 1.24 0.37 5.26
N GLY A 567 0.22 -0.46 5.07
CA GLY A 567 -1.10 -0.05 4.62
C GLY A 567 -1.18 0.31 3.14
N ASP A 568 -0.24 -0.06 2.26
CA ASP A 568 -0.28 0.25 0.81
C ASP A 568 -1.61 -0.11 0.12
N CYS A 569 -2.31 -1.09 0.67
CA CYS A 569 -3.65 -1.51 0.25
C CYS A 569 -4.80 -0.56 0.63
N ARG A 570 -4.52 0.50 1.40
CA ARG A 570 -5.44 1.56 1.82
C ARG A 570 -5.38 2.81 0.94
N LYS A 571 -4.53 2.84 -0.10
CA LYS A 571 -4.55 3.92 -1.09
C LYS A 571 -5.95 4.03 -1.70
N SER A 572 -6.35 5.23 -2.10
CA SER A 572 -7.64 5.42 -2.79
C SER A 572 -7.54 5.01 -4.25
N GLU A 573 -8.70 4.81 -4.87
CA GLU A 573 -8.86 4.59 -6.30
C GLU A 573 -8.28 5.72 -7.14
N HIS A 574 -8.16 6.95 -6.61
CA HIS A 574 -7.55 8.08 -7.31
C HIS A 574 -6.05 7.87 -7.55
N MET A 575 -5.39 7.11 -6.67
CA MET A 575 -3.98 6.76 -6.78
C MET A 575 -3.71 5.74 -7.89
N LYS A 576 -2.44 5.62 -8.31
CA LYS A 576 -2.00 4.65 -9.31
C LYS A 576 -2.09 3.22 -8.77
N GLY A 577 -2.43 2.27 -9.65
CA GLY A 577 -2.55 0.85 -9.35
C GLY A 577 -3.98 0.40 -9.04
N GLY A 578 -4.16 -0.91 -8.83
CA GLY A 578 -5.44 -1.56 -8.58
C GLY A 578 -5.60 -2.13 -7.17
N MET A 579 -4.55 -2.18 -6.35
CA MET A 579 -4.63 -2.70 -4.98
C MET A 579 -5.25 -1.67 -4.01
N CYS A 580 -6.28 -1.96 -3.21
CA CYS A 580 -7.09 -3.19 -3.15
C CYS A 580 -8.53 -2.86 -3.61
N PRO A 581 -9.07 -3.54 -4.64
CA PRO A 581 -10.31 -3.09 -5.27
C PRO A 581 -11.52 -3.14 -4.32
N SER A 582 -11.59 -4.12 -3.41
CA SER A 582 -12.67 -4.15 -2.42
C SER A 582 -12.54 -3.08 -1.35
N TYR A 583 -11.33 -2.74 -0.90
CA TYR A 583 -11.15 -1.58 -0.02
C TYR A 583 -11.53 -0.27 -0.73
N HIS A 584 -11.16 -0.08 -2.01
CA HIS A 584 -11.57 1.12 -2.75
C HIS A 584 -13.09 1.28 -2.78
N ALA A 585 -13.84 0.18 -2.90
CA ALA A 585 -15.30 0.19 -2.92
C ALA A 585 -15.94 0.34 -1.52
N THR A 586 -15.36 -0.27 -0.48
CA THR A 586 -15.99 -0.42 0.84
C THR A 586 -15.45 0.54 1.91
N ARG A 587 -14.20 0.96 1.78
CA ARG A 587 -13.39 1.66 2.79
C ARG A 587 -13.23 0.92 4.13
N ASN A 588 -13.48 -0.38 4.18
CA ASN A 588 -13.38 -1.17 5.42
C ASN A 588 -12.00 -1.83 5.56
N GLU A 589 -11.39 -1.75 6.74
CA GLU A 589 -10.05 -2.33 6.99
C GLU A 589 -9.97 -3.84 6.70
N LYS A 590 -11.04 -4.59 7.00
CA LYS A 590 -11.14 -6.03 6.70
C LYS A 590 -10.98 -6.36 5.22
N ASP A 591 -11.31 -5.41 4.33
CA ASP A 591 -11.27 -5.59 2.89
C ASP A 591 -9.92 -5.21 2.26
N THR A 592 -8.91 -4.92 3.10
CA THR A 592 -7.56 -4.61 2.68
C THR A 592 -6.67 -5.87 2.57
N THR A 593 -5.48 -5.74 1.98
CA THR A 593 -4.45 -6.79 1.99
C THR A 593 -3.96 -7.03 3.42
N ARG A 594 -3.67 -5.94 4.15
CA ARG A 594 -3.19 -5.97 5.54
C ARG A 594 -4.19 -6.65 6.46
N GLY A 595 -5.47 -6.31 6.35
CA GLY A 595 -6.51 -6.92 7.19
C GLY A 595 -6.60 -8.43 7.00
N ARG A 596 -6.54 -8.91 5.75
CA ARG A 596 -6.54 -10.34 5.43
C ARG A 596 -5.31 -11.06 5.96
N ALA A 597 -4.13 -10.48 5.79
CA ALA A 597 -2.88 -11.05 6.30
C ALA A 597 -2.87 -11.10 7.84
N ASN A 598 -3.28 -10.02 8.51
CA ASN A 598 -3.34 -9.95 9.97
C ASN A 598 -4.35 -10.94 10.55
N ALA A 599 -5.55 -11.03 9.99
CA ALA A 599 -6.55 -12.00 10.42
C ALA A 599 -6.05 -13.44 10.19
N LEU A 600 -5.50 -13.76 9.02
CA LEU A 600 -4.96 -15.09 8.75
C LEU A 600 -3.86 -15.47 9.75
N ARG A 601 -2.90 -14.58 9.99
CA ARG A 601 -1.85 -14.79 10.99
C ARG A 601 -2.46 -15.03 12.37
N GLU A 602 -3.33 -14.14 12.84
CA GLU A 602 -3.95 -14.26 14.17
C GLU A 602 -4.63 -15.61 14.35
N PHE A 603 -5.56 -15.96 13.47
CA PHE A 603 -6.40 -17.13 13.67
C PHE A 603 -5.68 -18.45 13.41
N LEU A 604 -4.65 -18.49 12.55
CA LEU A 604 -3.80 -19.67 12.41
C LEU A 604 -2.86 -19.85 13.61
N THR A 605 -2.52 -18.76 14.28
CA THR A 605 -1.68 -18.80 15.46
C THR A 605 -2.47 -19.21 16.70
N THR A 606 -3.56 -18.51 17.02
CA THR A 606 -4.23 -18.58 18.33
C THR A 606 -5.40 -19.56 18.40
N SER A 607 -5.84 -20.13 17.28
CA SER A 607 -6.95 -21.08 17.26
C SER A 607 -6.59 -22.44 17.87
N ASP A 608 -7.43 -22.91 18.80
CA ASP A 608 -7.38 -24.27 19.35
C ASP A 608 -8.13 -25.32 18.52
N LYS A 609 -8.82 -24.91 17.44
CA LYS A 609 -9.50 -25.86 16.54
C LYS A 609 -8.51 -26.78 15.84
N THR A 610 -8.89 -28.04 15.64
CA THR A 610 -8.11 -29.03 14.88
C THR A 610 -7.75 -28.52 13.48
N ASN A 611 -8.74 -27.98 12.75
CA ASN A 611 -8.47 -27.22 11.53
C ASN A 611 -8.53 -25.72 11.85
N LYS A 612 -7.36 -25.09 11.97
CA LYS A 612 -7.26 -23.67 12.33
C LYS A 612 -7.83 -22.72 11.26
N PHE A 613 -8.05 -23.19 10.03
CA PHE A 613 -8.73 -22.41 8.99
C PHE A 613 -10.25 -22.36 9.16
N ASP A 614 -10.86 -23.24 9.97
CA ASP A 614 -12.30 -23.24 10.23
C ASP A 614 -12.71 -22.05 11.11
N GLN A 615 -12.66 -20.84 10.57
CA GLN A 615 -12.98 -19.61 11.30
C GLN A 615 -13.93 -18.74 10.48
N LYS A 616 -14.95 -18.19 11.14
CA LYS A 616 -15.95 -17.34 10.47
C LYS A 616 -15.34 -16.00 10.09
N GLU A 617 -14.42 -15.53 10.90
CA GLU A 617 -13.65 -14.30 10.77
C GLU A 617 -12.74 -14.36 9.54
N LEU A 618 -12.08 -15.50 9.30
CA LEU A 618 -11.32 -15.73 8.07
C LEU A 618 -12.25 -15.80 6.85
N LYS A 619 -13.40 -16.45 6.96
CA LYS A 619 -14.39 -16.44 5.87
C LYS A 619 -14.82 -15.03 5.53
N GLU A 620 -15.08 -14.20 6.52
CA GLU A 620 -15.52 -12.82 6.35
C GLU A 620 -14.44 -11.93 5.72
N VAL A 621 -13.18 -12.02 6.18
CA VAL A 621 -12.09 -11.16 5.67
C VAL A 621 -11.71 -11.49 4.22
N PHE A 622 -11.84 -12.76 3.81
CA PHE A 622 -11.53 -13.20 2.44
C PHE A 622 -12.70 -13.10 1.48
N ASP A 623 -13.92 -12.84 1.97
CA ASP A 623 -15.15 -12.88 1.18
C ASP A 623 -15.07 -11.94 -0.03
N LEU A 624 -14.75 -10.66 0.20
CA LEU A 624 -14.63 -9.63 -0.83
C LEU A 624 -13.26 -9.58 -1.51
N CYS A 625 -12.38 -10.58 -1.32
CA CYS A 625 -11.14 -10.64 -2.08
C CYS A 625 -11.40 -11.12 -3.52
N LEU A 626 -11.05 -10.29 -4.50
CA LEU A 626 -11.25 -10.59 -5.93
C LEU A 626 -10.18 -11.50 -6.55
N SER A 627 -9.21 -12.00 -5.77
CA SER A 627 -8.08 -12.83 -6.25
C SER A 627 -7.37 -12.23 -7.48
N CYS A 628 -7.26 -10.89 -7.50
CA CYS A 628 -6.74 -10.14 -8.64
C CYS A 628 -5.21 -10.11 -8.74
N LYS A 629 -4.51 -10.59 -7.70
CA LYS A 629 -3.05 -10.59 -7.53
C LYS A 629 -2.36 -9.21 -7.56
N ALA A 630 -3.11 -8.10 -7.49
CA ALA A 630 -2.50 -6.77 -7.36
C ALA A 630 -1.61 -6.65 -6.10
N CYS A 631 -1.93 -7.36 -5.02
CA CYS A 631 -1.11 -7.39 -3.81
C CYS A 631 0.22 -8.13 -3.96
N SER A 632 0.32 -9.11 -4.86
CA SER A 632 1.59 -9.81 -5.08
C SER A 632 2.55 -9.02 -5.96
N SER A 633 2.07 -8.00 -6.69
CA SER A 633 2.87 -7.17 -7.60
C SER A 633 3.05 -5.72 -7.14
N GLU A 634 1.96 -5.06 -6.69
CA GLU A 634 1.96 -3.64 -6.32
C GLU A 634 2.33 -3.40 -4.85
N CYS A 635 2.13 -4.39 -3.96
CA CYS A 635 2.62 -4.27 -2.59
C CYS A 635 4.14 -4.52 -2.61
N PRO A 636 4.96 -3.63 -2.02
CA PRO A 636 6.40 -3.87 -2.01
C PRO A 636 6.80 -5.15 -1.25
N SER A 637 5.96 -5.61 -0.30
CA SER A 637 6.15 -6.88 0.43
C SER A 637 5.65 -8.13 -0.31
N ASN A 638 5.18 -7.98 -1.56
CA ASN A 638 4.77 -9.08 -2.45
C ASN A 638 3.81 -10.13 -1.85
N VAL A 639 2.96 -9.74 -0.87
CA VAL A 639 2.04 -10.67 -0.20
C VAL A 639 0.98 -11.18 -1.18
N ASP A 640 0.98 -12.48 -1.46
CA ASP A 640 0.01 -13.11 -2.37
C ASP A 640 -1.26 -13.56 -1.64
N ILE A 641 -2.12 -12.59 -1.29
CA ILE A 641 -3.44 -12.85 -0.71
C ILE A 641 -4.31 -13.77 -1.60
N ALA A 642 -4.09 -13.82 -2.92
CA ALA A 642 -4.88 -14.70 -3.78
C ALA A 642 -4.54 -16.18 -3.54
N ALA A 643 -3.26 -16.51 -3.36
CA ALA A 643 -2.83 -17.85 -2.96
C ALA A 643 -3.28 -18.19 -1.53
N LEU A 644 -3.12 -17.26 -0.58
CA LEU A 644 -3.58 -17.44 0.81
C LEU A 644 -5.08 -17.70 0.89
N LYS A 645 -5.88 -16.95 0.10
CA LYS A 645 -7.34 -17.15 -0.01
C LYS A 645 -7.68 -18.53 -0.58
N ALA A 646 -6.94 -18.99 -1.60
CA ALA A 646 -7.22 -20.28 -2.24
C ALA A 646 -7.00 -21.44 -1.26
N GLU A 647 -5.91 -21.41 -0.50
CA GLU A 647 -5.63 -22.38 0.56
C GLU A 647 -6.67 -22.30 1.68
N PHE A 648 -6.97 -21.10 2.19
CA PHE A 648 -8.01 -20.89 3.18
C PHE A 648 -9.36 -21.49 2.74
N LEU A 649 -9.81 -21.19 1.51
CA LEU A 649 -11.09 -21.69 1.01
C LEU A 649 -11.12 -23.21 0.94
N TYR A 650 -10.03 -23.84 0.50
CA TYR A 650 -9.90 -25.29 0.49
C TYR A 650 -10.05 -25.87 1.88
N GLN A 651 -9.23 -25.42 2.82
CA GLN A 651 -9.21 -25.92 4.19
C GLN A 651 -10.57 -25.71 4.88
N TYR A 652 -11.17 -24.52 4.73
CA TYR A 652 -12.47 -24.21 5.28
C TYR A 652 -13.57 -25.13 4.72
N GLN A 653 -13.51 -25.46 3.42
CA GLN A 653 -14.52 -26.29 2.75
C GLN A 653 -14.31 -27.80 2.98
N GLU A 654 -13.08 -28.26 3.22
CA GLU A 654 -12.85 -29.64 3.66
C GLU A 654 -13.54 -29.90 5.01
N THR A 655 -13.59 -28.91 5.90
CA THR A 655 -14.33 -29.00 7.18
C THR A 655 -15.83 -28.77 7.02
N ASN A 656 -16.23 -27.70 6.32
CA ASN A 656 -17.62 -27.23 6.29
C ASN A 656 -18.44 -27.76 5.09
N GLY A 657 -17.80 -28.47 4.17
CA GLY A 657 -18.38 -28.91 2.92
C GLY A 657 -18.38 -27.83 1.82
N TYR A 658 -18.50 -28.30 0.58
CA TYR A 658 -18.52 -27.44 -0.61
C TYR A 658 -19.96 -27.03 -0.96
N PRO A 659 -20.31 -25.72 -0.92
CA PRO A 659 -21.65 -25.25 -1.27
C PRO A 659 -22.03 -25.60 -2.72
N LEU A 660 -23.33 -25.80 -2.98
CA LEU A 660 -23.82 -26.11 -4.33
C LEU A 660 -23.37 -25.06 -5.37
N ARG A 661 -23.49 -23.77 -5.04
CA ARG A 661 -23.04 -22.67 -5.91
C ARG A 661 -21.54 -22.78 -6.22
N ALA A 662 -20.72 -23.09 -5.22
CA ALA A 662 -19.28 -23.26 -5.41
C ALA A 662 -18.99 -24.44 -6.36
N LYS A 663 -19.70 -25.57 -6.21
CA LYS A 663 -19.62 -26.72 -7.13
C LYS A 663 -20.00 -26.34 -8.56
N LEU A 664 -21.10 -25.61 -8.76
CA LEU A 664 -21.54 -25.16 -10.09
C LEU A 664 -20.48 -24.31 -10.79
N PHE A 665 -19.87 -23.36 -10.07
CA PHE A 665 -18.80 -22.52 -10.64
C PHE A 665 -17.48 -23.26 -10.84
N ALA A 666 -17.09 -24.12 -9.89
CA ALA A 666 -15.86 -24.91 -9.99
C ALA A 666 -15.88 -25.87 -11.18
N HIS A 667 -17.00 -26.58 -11.38
CA HIS A 667 -17.23 -27.53 -12.47
C HIS A 667 -17.84 -26.89 -13.73
N ASN A 668 -17.77 -25.56 -13.85
CA ASN A 668 -18.40 -24.82 -14.95
C ASN A 668 -17.97 -25.33 -16.33
N THR A 669 -16.71 -25.72 -16.53
CA THR A 669 -16.24 -26.29 -17.80
C THR A 669 -16.98 -27.58 -18.18
N GLN A 670 -17.19 -28.47 -17.22
CA GLN A 670 -17.89 -29.74 -17.44
C GLN A 670 -19.37 -29.48 -17.77
N LEU A 671 -19.99 -28.53 -17.06
CA LEU A 671 -21.37 -28.11 -17.32
C LEU A 671 -21.50 -27.46 -18.71
N ASN A 672 -20.59 -26.57 -19.10
CA ASN A 672 -20.58 -25.94 -20.42
C ASN A 672 -20.33 -26.95 -21.54
N ARG A 673 -19.48 -27.95 -21.31
CA ARG A 673 -19.26 -29.07 -22.24
C ARG A 673 -20.53 -29.89 -22.47
N LEU A 674 -21.32 -30.12 -21.44
CA LEU A 674 -22.60 -30.83 -21.56
C LEU A 674 -23.65 -29.93 -22.23
N GLY A 675 -23.77 -28.69 -21.78
CA GLY A 675 -24.72 -27.70 -22.31
C GLY A 675 -24.46 -27.33 -23.77
N SER A 676 -23.20 -27.36 -24.23
CA SER A 676 -22.84 -27.06 -25.62
C SER A 676 -23.32 -28.11 -26.61
N LYS A 677 -23.47 -29.39 -26.21
CA LYS A 677 -24.01 -30.46 -27.07
C LYS A 677 -25.44 -30.18 -27.54
N VAL A 678 -26.20 -29.40 -26.76
CA VAL A 678 -27.57 -28.95 -27.05
C VAL A 678 -27.68 -27.44 -26.93
N SER A 679 -26.69 -26.72 -27.47
CA SER A 679 -26.52 -25.26 -27.29
C SER A 679 -27.76 -24.43 -27.63
N GLY A 680 -28.55 -24.82 -28.64
CA GLY A 680 -29.80 -24.15 -28.99
C GLY A 680 -30.81 -24.14 -27.84
N LEU A 681 -31.03 -25.29 -27.19
CA LEU A 681 -31.92 -25.41 -26.03
C LEU A 681 -31.35 -24.70 -24.80
N THR A 682 -30.05 -24.90 -24.52
CA THR A 682 -29.38 -24.26 -23.38
C THR A 682 -29.45 -22.72 -23.47
N ASN A 683 -29.19 -22.17 -24.65
CA ASN A 683 -29.23 -20.71 -24.87
C ASN A 683 -30.66 -20.16 -24.87
N ALA A 684 -31.66 -20.93 -25.32
CA ALA A 684 -33.06 -20.55 -25.19
C ALA A 684 -33.48 -20.45 -23.71
N LEU A 685 -33.02 -21.39 -22.87
CA LEU A 685 -33.25 -21.36 -21.43
C LEU A 685 -32.54 -20.17 -20.76
N TYR A 686 -31.28 -19.91 -21.10
CA TYR A 686 -30.53 -18.77 -20.56
C TYR A 686 -31.09 -17.42 -21.01
N GLY A 687 -31.66 -17.34 -22.22
CA GLY A 687 -32.27 -16.14 -22.79
C GLY A 687 -33.68 -15.84 -22.26
N SER A 688 -34.40 -16.83 -21.72
CA SER A 688 -35.74 -16.64 -21.13
C SER A 688 -35.64 -15.95 -19.76
N SER A 689 -36.25 -14.78 -19.60
CA SER A 689 -36.23 -14.01 -18.35
C SER A 689 -36.79 -14.78 -17.16
N LEU A 690 -37.84 -15.59 -17.37
CA LEU A 690 -38.49 -16.39 -16.34
C LEU A 690 -37.67 -17.61 -15.94
N LEU A 691 -37.26 -18.45 -16.91
CA LEU A 691 -36.51 -19.68 -16.63
C LEU A 691 -35.08 -19.38 -16.13
N SER A 692 -34.40 -18.40 -16.74
CA SER A 692 -33.10 -17.91 -16.28
C SER A 692 -33.19 -17.29 -14.88
N GLY A 693 -34.27 -16.58 -14.58
CA GLY A 693 -34.53 -16.03 -13.24
C GLY A 693 -34.64 -17.11 -12.16
N LEU A 694 -35.37 -18.19 -12.43
CA LEU A 694 -35.49 -19.34 -11.52
C LEU A 694 -34.15 -20.05 -11.33
N LEU A 695 -33.44 -20.33 -12.42
CA LEU A 695 -32.12 -20.99 -12.37
C LEU A 695 -31.10 -20.17 -11.57
N LYS A 696 -31.04 -18.85 -11.80
CA LYS A 696 -30.16 -17.95 -11.05
C LYS A 696 -30.51 -17.92 -9.58
N LYS A 697 -31.80 -17.84 -9.23
CA LYS A 697 -32.27 -17.87 -7.85
C LYS A 697 -31.86 -19.17 -7.14
N SER A 698 -32.04 -20.33 -7.78
CA SER A 698 -31.64 -21.62 -7.21
C SER A 698 -30.12 -21.79 -7.11
N ALA A 699 -29.36 -21.20 -8.03
CA ALA A 699 -27.90 -21.25 -8.04
C ALA A 699 -27.23 -20.19 -7.15
N GLY A 700 -28.00 -19.29 -6.51
CA GLY A 700 -27.46 -18.18 -5.72
C GLY A 700 -26.72 -17.12 -6.55
N VAL A 701 -27.12 -16.96 -7.82
CA VAL A 701 -26.60 -15.97 -8.77
C VAL A 701 -27.48 -14.71 -8.76
N ALA A 702 -26.86 -13.54 -8.84
CA ALA A 702 -27.55 -12.24 -8.90
C ALA A 702 -28.54 -12.17 -10.08
N LYS A 703 -29.77 -11.71 -9.82
CA LYS A 703 -30.85 -11.71 -10.82
C LYS A 703 -30.55 -10.76 -12.00
N GLU A 704 -29.75 -9.74 -11.76
CA GLU A 704 -29.31 -8.72 -12.69
C GLU A 704 -28.31 -9.27 -13.73
N ARG A 705 -27.65 -10.39 -13.42
CA ARG A 705 -26.63 -10.98 -14.28
C ARG A 705 -27.21 -11.75 -15.44
N ARG A 706 -26.53 -11.66 -16.58
CA ARG A 706 -26.83 -12.47 -17.77
C ARG A 706 -25.98 -13.74 -17.72
N LEU A 707 -26.61 -14.89 -17.94
CA LEU A 707 -25.86 -16.15 -18.06
C LEU A 707 -25.14 -16.16 -19.42
N PRO A 708 -23.85 -16.52 -19.46
CA PRO A 708 -23.10 -16.55 -20.72
C PRO A 708 -23.66 -17.65 -21.62
N LYS A 709 -23.75 -17.35 -22.92
CA LYS A 709 -24.21 -18.33 -23.92
C LYS A 709 -23.15 -19.41 -24.12
N VAL A 710 -23.59 -20.63 -24.36
CA VAL A 710 -22.72 -21.77 -24.69
C VAL A 710 -22.79 -22.08 -26.17
N SER A 711 -21.69 -22.59 -26.71
CA SER A 711 -21.54 -22.91 -28.12
C SER A 711 -20.74 -24.21 -28.29
N SER A 712 -21.02 -24.93 -29.37
CA SER A 712 -20.28 -26.12 -29.78
C SER A 712 -19.62 -25.84 -31.12
N PHE A 713 -18.28 -25.89 -31.15
CA PHE A 713 -17.50 -25.58 -32.33
C PHE A 713 -16.28 -26.51 -32.46
N ASN A 714 -15.93 -26.86 -33.70
CA ASN A 714 -14.77 -27.70 -33.99
C ASN A 714 -13.59 -26.85 -34.50
N PHE A 715 -12.75 -26.42 -33.56
CA PHE A 715 -11.56 -25.60 -33.85
C PHE A 715 -10.51 -26.33 -34.70
N ASN A 716 -10.36 -27.66 -34.55
CA ASN A 716 -9.40 -28.42 -35.38
C ASN A 716 -9.79 -28.37 -36.86
N LYS A 717 -11.06 -28.59 -37.17
CA LYS A 717 -11.58 -28.48 -38.54
C LYS A 717 -11.44 -27.05 -39.07
N TYR A 718 -11.72 -26.05 -38.24
CA TYR A 718 -11.56 -24.65 -38.62
C TYR A 718 -10.10 -24.29 -38.93
N LEU A 719 -9.16 -24.69 -38.05
CA LEU A 719 -7.74 -24.48 -38.28
C LEU A 719 -7.26 -25.14 -39.56
N GLN A 720 -7.67 -26.39 -39.83
CA GLN A 720 -7.32 -27.07 -41.09
C GLN A 720 -7.81 -26.28 -42.31
N ASN A 721 -9.04 -25.76 -42.27
CA ASN A 721 -9.58 -24.95 -43.35
C ASN A 721 -8.78 -23.65 -43.55
N ILE A 722 -8.41 -22.96 -42.47
CA ILE A 722 -7.64 -21.71 -42.54
C ILE A 722 -6.21 -21.97 -43.03
N LYS A 723 -5.54 -23.04 -42.57
CA LYS A 723 -4.22 -23.45 -43.07
C LYS A 723 -4.21 -23.79 -44.56
N ASN A 724 -5.33 -24.27 -45.11
CA ASN A 724 -5.45 -24.53 -46.55
C ASN A 724 -5.59 -23.24 -47.37
N GLN A 725 -5.98 -22.12 -46.75
CA GLN A 725 -6.19 -20.84 -47.42
C GLN A 725 -4.95 -19.93 -47.37
N PHE A 726 -4.17 -19.99 -46.29
CA PHE A 726 -3.03 -19.11 -46.06
C PHE A 726 -1.75 -19.90 -45.87
N LYS A 727 -0.64 -19.39 -46.43
CA LYS A 727 0.68 -20.02 -46.30
C LYS A 727 1.26 -19.74 -44.92
N THR A 728 1.70 -20.80 -44.24
CA THR A 728 2.47 -20.70 -42.99
C THR A 728 3.95 -20.85 -43.31
N ASN A 729 4.73 -19.78 -43.14
CA ASN A 729 6.17 -19.74 -43.43
C ASN A 729 7.03 -19.36 -42.21
N ARG A 730 6.41 -19.20 -41.04
CA ARG A 730 7.08 -18.87 -39.77
C ARG A 730 7.08 -20.04 -38.81
N ASP A 731 7.75 -19.82 -37.68
CA ASP A 731 7.87 -20.78 -36.59
C ASP A 731 6.53 -21.27 -36.06
N LYS A 732 6.58 -22.43 -35.40
CA LYS A 732 5.42 -23.04 -34.76
C LYS A 732 4.99 -22.25 -33.55
N VAL A 733 3.68 -22.15 -33.35
CA VAL A 733 3.06 -21.57 -32.16
C VAL A 733 1.92 -22.46 -31.69
N VAL A 734 1.85 -22.68 -30.38
CA VAL A 734 0.74 -23.43 -29.77
C VAL A 734 -0.29 -22.44 -29.25
N LEU A 735 -1.48 -22.43 -29.84
CA LEU A 735 -2.63 -21.69 -29.33
C LEU A 735 -3.36 -22.53 -28.28
N TYR A 736 -3.34 -22.04 -27.04
CA TYR A 736 -4.09 -22.61 -25.91
C TYR A 736 -5.57 -22.23 -26.01
N ILE A 737 -6.42 -23.22 -26.27
CA ILE A 737 -7.87 -23.09 -26.25
C ILE A 737 -8.37 -23.42 -24.84
N ASP A 738 -8.51 -22.38 -24.03
CA ASP A 738 -8.92 -22.45 -22.62
C ASP A 738 -10.40 -22.83 -22.42
N GLU A 739 -10.76 -23.11 -21.17
CA GLU A 739 -12.10 -23.52 -20.76
C GLU A 739 -13.23 -22.54 -21.11
N PHE A 740 -12.93 -21.23 -21.27
CA PHE A 740 -13.90 -20.20 -21.63
C PHE A 740 -13.96 -20.03 -23.15
N THR A 741 -12.82 -19.88 -23.83
CA THR A 741 -12.73 -19.77 -25.29
C THR A 741 -13.37 -20.98 -25.99
N ARG A 742 -13.24 -22.18 -25.40
CA ARG A 742 -13.76 -23.41 -25.99
C ARG A 742 -15.29 -23.44 -26.11
N TYR A 743 -16.02 -22.85 -25.17
CA TYR A 743 -17.47 -23.02 -25.05
C TYR A 743 -18.26 -21.71 -24.99
N LEU A 744 -17.67 -20.62 -24.50
CA LEU A 744 -18.36 -19.34 -24.30
C LEU A 744 -17.96 -18.34 -25.38
N ASP A 745 -16.65 -18.15 -25.58
CA ASP A 745 -16.09 -17.14 -26.49
C ASP A 745 -15.53 -17.79 -27.77
N THR A 746 -16.31 -18.63 -28.45
CA THR A 746 -15.78 -19.39 -29.59
C THR A 746 -15.32 -18.53 -30.76
N ASP A 747 -15.95 -17.36 -30.96
CA ASP A 747 -15.55 -16.45 -32.03
C ASP A 747 -14.16 -15.86 -31.78
N LEU A 748 -13.81 -15.59 -30.52
CA LEU A 748 -12.47 -15.15 -30.15
C LEU A 748 -11.41 -16.20 -30.51
N GLY A 749 -11.69 -17.49 -30.27
CA GLY A 749 -10.78 -18.56 -30.67
C GLY A 749 -10.61 -18.65 -32.20
N LYS A 750 -11.66 -18.36 -32.98
CA LYS A 750 -11.58 -18.31 -34.45
C LYS A 750 -10.72 -17.13 -34.90
N ASP A 751 -10.94 -15.95 -34.31
CA ASP A 751 -10.18 -14.74 -34.60
C ASP A 751 -8.68 -14.96 -34.32
N ALA A 752 -8.34 -15.62 -33.20
CA ALA A 752 -6.96 -15.92 -32.84
C ALA A 752 -6.27 -16.85 -33.86
N ILE A 753 -6.97 -17.91 -34.30
CA ILE A 753 -6.47 -18.83 -35.33
C ILE A 753 -6.22 -18.08 -36.63
N GLU A 754 -7.18 -17.24 -37.04
CA GLU A 754 -7.08 -16.47 -38.28
C GLU A 754 -5.93 -15.46 -38.22
N VAL A 755 -5.80 -14.70 -37.12
CA VAL A 755 -4.72 -13.73 -36.95
C VAL A 755 -3.35 -14.40 -37.03
N LEU A 756 -3.11 -15.45 -36.23
CA LEU A 756 -1.81 -16.12 -36.23
C LEU A 756 -1.49 -16.75 -37.59
N THR A 757 -2.49 -17.37 -38.24
CA THR A 757 -2.26 -18.09 -39.50
C THR A 757 -2.05 -17.11 -40.66
N ARG A 758 -2.79 -16.00 -40.72
CA ARG A 758 -2.60 -14.94 -41.73
C ARG A 758 -1.29 -14.18 -41.55
N LEU A 759 -0.82 -14.05 -40.31
CA LEU A 759 0.53 -13.56 -40.02
C LEU A 759 1.63 -14.59 -40.32
N GLY A 760 1.28 -15.78 -40.82
CA GLY A 760 2.23 -16.77 -41.34
C GLY A 760 2.73 -17.81 -40.34
N TYR A 761 2.22 -17.85 -39.10
CA TYR A 761 2.64 -18.82 -38.09
C TYR A 761 2.02 -20.21 -38.30
N ASP A 762 2.80 -21.27 -38.05
CA ASP A 762 2.30 -22.64 -38.04
C ASP A 762 1.59 -22.95 -36.70
N VAL A 763 0.27 -22.75 -36.67
CA VAL A 763 -0.53 -22.88 -35.45
C VAL A 763 -0.82 -24.36 -35.11
N GLN A 764 -0.56 -24.75 -33.87
CA GLN A 764 -1.05 -25.99 -33.26
C GLN A 764 -2.03 -25.65 -32.14
N LEU A 765 -3.07 -26.47 -31.92
CA LEU A 765 -4.03 -26.25 -30.84
C LEU A 765 -3.70 -27.13 -29.63
N PHE A 766 -3.71 -26.53 -28.43
CA PHE A 766 -3.61 -27.22 -27.15
C PHE A 766 -4.91 -27.00 -26.37
N TYR A 767 -5.56 -28.09 -25.94
CA TYR A 767 -6.79 -28.05 -25.17
C TYR A 767 -6.50 -28.54 -23.76
N ALA A 768 -6.68 -27.67 -22.78
CA ALA A 768 -6.58 -28.02 -21.38
C ALA A 768 -7.54 -27.15 -20.56
N GLU A 769 -7.83 -27.58 -19.34
CA GLU A 769 -8.43 -26.70 -18.33
C GLU A 769 -7.30 -26.13 -17.49
N SER A 770 -7.29 -24.81 -17.28
CA SER A 770 -6.23 -24.19 -16.49
C SER A 770 -6.29 -24.56 -15.00
N GLY A 771 -7.47 -24.95 -14.51
CA GLY A 771 -7.77 -25.13 -13.10
C GLY A 771 -8.24 -23.84 -12.41
N ARG A 772 -8.29 -22.71 -13.11
CA ARG A 772 -8.63 -21.39 -12.54
C ARG A 772 -9.97 -21.36 -11.82
N THR A 773 -10.99 -22.03 -12.36
CA THR A 773 -12.32 -22.15 -11.73
C THR A 773 -12.25 -22.88 -10.40
N TYR A 774 -11.50 -24.00 -10.33
CA TYR A 774 -11.28 -24.77 -9.11
C TYR A 774 -10.51 -23.97 -8.06
N ILE A 775 -9.40 -23.32 -8.43
CA ILE A 775 -8.60 -22.51 -7.49
C ILE A 775 -9.45 -21.39 -6.90
N SER A 776 -10.25 -20.70 -7.73
CA SER A 776 -11.10 -19.58 -7.28
C SER A 776 -12.18 -19.98 -6.26
N LYS A 777 -12.49 -21.27 -6.16
CA LYS A 777 -13.53 -21.82 -5.28
C LYS A 777 -13.00 -22.75 -4.19
N GLY A 778 -11.69 -22.94 -4.07
CA GLY A 778 -11.10 -23.81 -3.03
C GLY A 778 -11.05 -25.30 -3.38
N PHE A 779 -11.30 -25.70 -4.64
CA PHE A 779 -11.23 -27.11 -5.07
C PHE A 779 -9.79 -27.50 -5.43
N LEU A 780 -8.87 -27.38 -4.47
CA LEU A 780 -7.44 -27.48 -4.74
C LEU A 780 -6.97 -28.88 -5.12
N LYS A 781 -7.64 -29.95 -4.68
CA LYS A 781 -7.35 -31.32 -5.11
C LYS A 781 -7.55 -31.50 -6.63
N GLN A 782 -8.64 -30.96 -7.15
CA GLN A 782 -8.96 -30.98 -8.59
C GLN A 782 -8.02 -30.07 -9.37
N ALA A 783 -7.72 -28.88 -8.84
CA ALA A 783 -6.74 -27.98 -9.44
C ALA A 783 -5.35 -28.62 -9.53
N LYS A 784 -4.88 -29.27 -8.46
CA LYS A 784 -3.59 -29.99 -8.42
C LYS A 784 -3.53 -31.09 -9.47
N LYS A 785 -4.60 -31.88 -9.61
CA LYS A 785 -4.67 -32.92 -10.64
C LYS A 785 -4.48 -32.34 -12.05
N LEU A 786 -5.22 -31.30 -12.39
CA LEU A 786 -5.09 -30.63 -13.69
C LEU A 786 -3.71 -29.99 -13.87
N ALA A 787 -3.15 -29.37 -12.83
CA ALA A 787 -1.83 -28.78 -12.88
C ALA A 787 -0.77 -29.82 -13.26
N LEU A 788 -0.77 -30.99 -12.60
CA LEU A 788 0.17 -32.07 -12.88
C LEU A 788 -0.02 -32.69 -14.28
N GLU A 789 -1.27 -32.84 -14.74
CA GLU A 789 -1.58 -33.30 -16.11
C GLU A 789 -1.07 -32.31 -17.17
N ASN A 790 -1.32 -31.02 -16.95
CA ASN A 790 -0.91 -29.95 -17.86
C ASN A 790 0.61 -29.80 -17.91
N MET A 791 1.31 -29.98 -16.78
CA MET A 791 2.78 -29.92 -16.71
C MET A 791 3.43 -30.84 -17.74
N GLY A 792 2.95 -32.07 -17.91
CA GLY A 792 3.52 -33.02 -18.87
C GLY A 792 3.48 -32.49 -20.31
N SER A 793 2.31 -31.99 -20.74
CA SER A 793 2.13 -31.45 -22.10
C SER A 793 2.88 -30.13 -22.31
N LEU A 794 2.82 -29.22 -21.33
CA LEU A 794 3.49 -27.92 -21.40
C LEU A 794 5.01 -28.07 -21.42
N LYS A 795 5.56 -29.02 -20.66
CA LYS A 795 6.99 -29.34 -20.69
C LYS A 795 7.42 -29.79 -22.08
N THR A 796 6.64 -30.63 -22.76
CA THR A 796 6.95 -31.05 -24.14
C THR A 796 7.07 -29.86 -25.10
N PHE A 797 6.20 -28.86 -24.99
CA PHE A 797 6.29 -27.66 -25.82
C PHE A 797 7.50 -26.79 -25.44
N ALA A 798 7.74 -26.61 -24.15
CA ALA A 798 8.86 -25.82 -23.64
C ALA A 798 10.22 -26.43 -24.00
N ASP A 799 10.38 -27.76 -23.86
CA ASP A 799 11.59 -28.49 -24.26
C ASP A 799 11.87 -28.36 -25.77
N ALA A 800 10.81 -28.22 -26.58
CA ALA A 800 10.91 -28.00 -28.03
C ALA A 800 11.09 -26.51 -28.40
N GLY A 801 11.14 -25.60 -27.42
CA GLY A 801 11.23 -24.15 -27.65
C GLY A 801 9.99 -23.53 -28.29
N ILE A 802 8.84 -24.22 -28.25
CA ILE A 802 7.61 -23.77 -28.91
C ILE A 802 6.79 -22.89 -27.94
N PRO A 803 6.48 -21.63 -28.30
CA PRO A 803 5.68 -20.76 -27.45
C PRO A 803 4.23 -21.25 -27.33
N VAL A 804 3.71 -21.27 -26.10
CA VAL A 804 2.30 -21.55 -25.79
C VAL A 804 1.59 -20.23 -25.52
N VAL A 805 0.61 -19.88 -26.34
CA VAL A 805 -0.03 -18.57 -26.36
C VAL A 805 -1.50 -18.70 -25.97
N GLY A 806 -1.97 -17.90 -25.01
CA GLY A 806 -3.36 -17.93 -24.53
C GLY A 806 -4.10 -16.60 -24.63
N LEU A 807 -5.44 -16.68 -24.66
CA LEU A 807 -6.34 -15.54 -24.88
C LEU A 807 -6.92 -15.00 -23.57
N GLU A 808 -7.43 -15.87 -22.69
CA GLU A 808 -7.92 -15.47 -21.38
C GLU A 808 -6.75 -15.33 -20.38
N PRO A 809 -6.44 -14.11 -19.89
CA PRO A 809 -5.26 -13.91 -19.05
C PRO A 809 -5.29 -14.72 -17.75
N SER A 810 -6.46 -14.85 -17.10
CA SER A 810 -6.56 -15.62 -15.86
C SER A 810 -6.31 -17.12 -16.04
N ALA A 811 -6.57 -17.66 -17.23
CA ALA A 811 -6.34 -19.08 -17.54
C ALA A 811 -4.87 -19.34 -17.89
N ILE A 812 -4.33 -18.65 -18.90
CA ILE A 812 -2.96 -18.91 -19.38
C ILE A 812 -1.89 -18.57 -18.34
N LEU A 813 -2.09 -17.50 -17.55
CA LEU A 813 -1.13 -17.12 -16.50
C LEU A 813 -1.17 -18.04 -15.29
N THR A 814 -2.18 -18.91 -15.16
CA THR A 814 -2.19 -19.97 -14.14
C THR A 814 -1.02 -20.93 -14.35
N PHE A 815 -0.64 -21.24 -15.60
CA PHE A 815 0.53 -22.06 -15.91
C PHE A 815 1.86 -21.38 -15.58
N ARG A 816 1.89 -20.04 -15.52
CA ARG A 816 3.09 -19.25 -15.23
C ARG A 816 3.30 -19.05 -13.72
N ASP A 817 2.21 -18.82 -12.97
CA ASP A 817 2.31 -18.34 -11.59
C ASP A 817 1.72 -19.28 -10.53
N GLU A 818 0.63 -20.00 -10.83
CA GLU A 818 -0.02 -20.88 -9.84
C GLU A 818 0.55 -22.30 -9.90
N LEU A 819 1.09 -22.72 -11.04
CA LEU A 819 1.63 -24.07 -11.26
C LEU A 819 2.72 -24.44 -10.24
N LYS A 820 3.59 -23.48 -9.90
CA LYS A 820 4.65 -23.64 -8.88
C LYS A 820 4.11 -23.93 -7.48
N ARG A 821 2.84 -23.59 -7.19
CA ARG A 821 2.21 -23.87 -5.90
C ARG A 821 1.67 -25.29 -5.80
N PHE A 822 1.67 -26.06 -6.88
CA PHE A 822 1.16 -27.44 -6.91
C PHE A 822 2.24 -28.51 -7.07
N SER A 823 3.48 -28.12 -7.33
CA SER A 823 4.60 -29.01 -7.64
C SER A 823 5.89 -28.55 -6.97
N SER A 824 6.65 -29.49 -6.42
CA SER A 824 8.01 -29.28 -5.91
C SER A 824 9.07 -29.23 -7.01
N ASP A 825 8.73 -29.60 -8.26
CA ASP A 825 9.63 -29.51 -9.42
C ASP A 825 9.72 -28.06 -9.92
N THR A 826 10.49 -27.26 -9.18
CA THR A 826 10.66 -25.82 -9.44
C THR A 826 11.33 -25.54 -10.79
N GLU A 827 12.23 -26.40 -11.27
CA GLU A 827 12.92 -26.20 -12.54
C GLU A 827 11.98 -26.39 -13.73
N THR A 828 11.18 -27.47 -13.75
CA THR A 828 10.17 -27.65 -14.80
C THR A 828 9.16 -26.52 -14.81
N THR A 829 8.69 -26.07 -13.65
CA THR A 829 7.71 -24.96 -13.60
C THR A 829 8.29 -23.64 -14.10
N LYS A 830 9.58 -23.33 -13.83
CA LYS A 830 10.28 -22.16 -14.40
C LYS A 830 10.42 -22.25 -15.92
N VAL A 831 10.80 -23.42 -16.45
CA VAL A 831 10.93 -23.66 -17.89
C VAL A 831 9.59 -23.51 -18.62
N ILE A 832 8.51 -24.05 -18.04
CA ILE A 832 7.15 -23.86 -18.56
C ILE A 832 6.78 -22.37 -18.54
N ALA A 833 7.00 -21.69 -17.40
CA ALA A 833 6.64 -20.29 -17.22
C ALA A 833 7.32 -19.35 -18.25
N SER A 834 8.54 -19.67 -18.69
CA SER A 834 9.28 -18.89 -19.69
C SER A 834 8.80 -19.08 -21.14
N HIS A 835 8.00 -20.12 -21.42
CA HIS A 835 7.46 -20.43 -22.75
C HIS A 835 5.95 -20.20 -22.89
N VAL A 836 5.27 -19.85 -21.79
CA VAL A 836 3.86 -19.51 -21.77
C VAL A 836 3.69 -18.01 -21.90
N PHE A 837 2.89 -17.54 -22.87
CA PHE A 837 2.67 -16.13 -23.20
C PHE A 837 1.18 -15.78 -23.28
N LEU A 838 0.82 -14.57 -22.88
CA LEU A 838 -0.39 -13.93 -23.39
C LEU A 838 -0.25 -13.70 -24.89
N PHE A 839 -1.36 -13.71 -25.61
CA PHE A 839 -1.39 -13.39 -27.04
C PHE A 839 -0.71 -12.06 -27.35
N GLU A 840 -0.96 -11.05 -26.52
CA GLU A 840 -0.40 -9.73 -26.68
C GLU A 840 1.11 -9.68 -26.40
N GLU A 841 1.60 -10.45 -25.42
CA GLU A 841 3.03 -10.57 -25.13
C GLU A 841 3.77 -11.23 -26.31
N PHE A 842 3.19 -12.31 -26.86
CA PHE A 842 3.77 -13.01 -27.99
C PHE A 842 3.87 -12.08 -29.20
N LEU A 843 2.78 -11.43 -29.62
CA LEU A 843 2.82 -10.52 -30.76
C LEU A 843 3.75 -9.32 -30.51
N SER A 844 3.77 -8.74 -29.31
CA SER A 844 4.67 -7.64 -28.99
C SER A 844 6.14 -8.01 -29.22
N LYS A 845 6.55 -9.22 -28.80
CA LYS A 845 7.92 -9.73 -29.06
C LYS A 845 8.19 -9.94 -30.54
N GLU A 846 7.21 -10.41 -31.29
CA GLU A 846 7.35 -10.65 -32.72
C GLU A 846 7.41 -9.33 -33.52
N ILE A 847 6.75 -8.28 -33.05
CA ILE A 847 6.90 -6.92 -33.57
C ILE A 847 8.31 -6.40 -33.30
N GLU A 848 8.84 -6.57 -32.09
CA GLU A 848 10.22 -6.17 -31.73
C GLU A 848 11.27 -6.89 -32.59
N LYS A 849 11.02 -8.14 -32.99
CA LYS A 849 11.87 -8.90 -33.93
C LYS A 849 11.71 -8.47 -35.39
N GLY A 850 10.77 -7.58 -35.71
CA GLY A 850 10.44 -7.19 -37.08
C GLY A 850 9.69 -8.27 -37.87
N ALA A 851 9.18 -9.31 -37.22
CA ALA A 851 8.38 -10.33 -37.89
C ALA A 851 7.00 -9.79 -38.26
N ILE A 852 6.40 -8.91 -37.45
CA ILE A 852 5.08 -8.32 -37.73
C ILE A 852 5.25 -6.81 -37.90
N GLY A 853 4.75 -6.27 -39.00
CA GLY A 853 4.82 -4.84 -39.29
C GLY A 853 3.45 -4.23 -39.58
N LYS A 854 3.42 -2.90 -39.71
CA LYS A 854 2.19 -2.14 -39.98
C LYS A 854 1.57 -2.49 -41.33
N GLU A 855 2.36 -2.99 -42.28
CA GLU A 855 1.94 -3.44 -43.61
C GLU A 855 1.02 -4.65 -43.59
N ASN A 856 0.97 -5.40 -42.47
CA ASN A 856 0.02 -6.49 -42.29
C ASN A 856 -1.40 -5.98 -41.99
N PHE A 857 -1.57 -4.69 -41.70
CA PHE A 857 -2.82 -4.12 -41.20
C PHE A 857 -3.31 -2.95 -42.07
N THR A 858 -4.60 -2.70 -41.97
CA THR A 858 -5.32 -1.60 -42.63
C THR A 858 -4.80 -0.23 -42.21
N LYS A 859 -5.13 0.76 -43.01
CA LYS A 859 -4.90 2.19 -42.74
C LYS A 859 -6.18 2.90 -42.31
N GLU A 860 -7.25 2.17 -42.00
CA GLU A 860 -8.47 2.77 -41.45
C GLU A 860 -8.20 3.44 -40.10
N GLN A 861 -8.93 4.52 -39.83
CA GLN A 861 -8.76 5.32 -38.63
C GLN A 861 -9.77 4.88 -37.56
N HIS A 862 -9.26 4.46 -36.39
CA HIS A 862 -10.08 4.16 -35.23
C HIS A 862 -9.48 4.73 -33.95
N THR A 863 -10.34 5.00 -32.97
CA THR A 863 -9.91 5.32 -31.60
C THR A 863 -10.19 4.10 -30.72
N VAL A 864 -9.18 3.67 -29.97
CA VAL A 864 -9.27 2.47 -29.12
C VAL A 864 -8.92 2.83 -27.68
N LYS A 865 -9.78 2.42 -26.72
CA LYS A 865 -9.54 2.54 -25.29
C LYS A 865 -9.42 1.17 -24.64
N ILE A 866 -8.33 0.92 -23.93
CA ILE A 866 -7.99 -0.38 -23.37
C ILE A 866 -8.30 -0.44 -21.87
N HIS A 867 -9.08 -1.44 -21.45
CA HIS A 867 -9.11 -1.91 -20.08
C HIS A 867 -8.29 -3.20 -19.96
N CYS A 868 -7.09 -3.09 -19.38
CA CYS A 868 -6.23 -4.25 -19.15
C CYS A 868 -6.75 -5.14 -18.01
N HIS A 869 -6.69 -6.45 -18.21
CA HIS A 869 -7.12 -7.45 -17.22
C HIS A 869 -6.22 -7.45 -15.97
N CYS A 870 -6.79 -7.66 -14.77
CA CYS A 870 -6.03 -7.59 -13.51
C CYS A 870 -4.87 -8.58 -13.43
N HIS A 871 -5.03 -9.82 -13.89
CA HIS A 871 -3.92 -10.80 -13.92
C HIS A 871 -2.80 -10.40 -14.90
N GLN A 872 -3.14 -9.76 -16.01
CA GLN A 872 -2.13 -9.20 -16.91
C GLN A 872 -1.37 -8.06 -16.23
N LYS A 873 -2.06 -7.18 -15.50
CA LYS A 873 -1.40 -6.10 -14.73
C LYS A 873 -0.43 -6.64 -13.68
N ALA A 874 -0.79 -7.74 -13.02
CA ALA A 874 -0.02 -8.30 -11.91
C ALA A 874 1.15 -9.20 -12.36
N LEU A 875 1.00 -9.94 -13.46
CA LEU A 875 1.95 -10.98 -13.86
C LEU A 875 2.63 -10.71 -15.22
N SER A 876 2.21 -9.65 -15.91
CA SER A 876 2.69 -9.25 -17.23
C SER A 876 2.83 -7.71 -17.28
N ASN A 877 2.75 -7.11 -18.46
CA ASN A 877 2.82 -5.69 -18.70
C ASN A 877 1.56 -5.22 -19.46
N GLN A 878 1.04 -4.05 -19.13
CA GLN A 878 -0.09 -3.43 -19.85
C GLN A 878 0.34 -2.89 -21.22
N LYS A 879 1.62 -2.52 -21.35
CA LYS A 879 2.22 -1.94 -22.56
C LYS A 879 2.06 -2.86 -23.78
N VAL A 880 2.17 -4.18 -23.60
CA VAL A 880 2.07 -5.13 -24.73
C VAL A 880 0.72 -5.06 -25.45
N THR A 881 -0.39 -4.80 -24.74
CA THR A 881 -1.70 -4.60 -25.40
C THR A 881 -1.79 -3.26 -26.11
N PHE A 882 -1.16 -2.22 -25.54
CA PHE A 882 -1.06 -0.92 -26.20
C PHE A 882 -0.24 -1.03 -27.48
N ASP A 883 0.95 -1.65 -27.42
CA ASP A 883 1.89 -1.75 -28.52
C ASP A 883 1.29 -2.45 -29.74
N ILE A 884 0.66 -3.62 -29.55
CA ILE A 884 0.10 -4.39 -30.68
C ILE A 884 -1.06 -3.64 -31.35
N LEU A 885 -1.89 -2.91 -30.59
CA LEU A 885 -3.03 -2.18 -31.15
C LEU A 885 -2.56 -0.87 -31.79
N ASN A 886 -1.49 -0.27 -31.26
CA ASN A 886 -0.90 0.95 -31.77
C ASN A 886 0.01 0.70 -32.99
N LEU A 887 0.28 -0.57 -33.33
CA LEU A 887 0.98 -0.93 -34.56
C LEU A 887 0.18 -0.57 -35.82
N VAL A 888 -1.16 -0.58 -35.72
CA VAL A 888 -2.04 -0.21 -36.84
C VAL A 888 -1.93 1.30 -37.07
N GLU A 889 -1.47 1.69 -38.27
CA GLU A 889 -0.90 3.01 -38.58
C GLU A 889 -1.77 4.21 -38.13
N ASN A 890 -3.09 4.10 -38.27
CA ASN A 890 -4.03 5.19 -37.97
C ASN A 890 -4.89 4.95 -36.72
N TYR A 891 -4.51 4.03 -35.85
CA TYR A 891 -5.20 3.80 -34.58
C TYR A 891 -4.73 4.78 -33.50
N LYS A 892 -5.68 5.45 -32.84
CA LYS A 892 -5.41 6.26 -31.64
C LYS A 892 -5.70 5.44 -30.39
N VAL A 893 -4.67 4.83 -29.83
CA VAL A 893 -4.79 3.90 -28.71
C VAL A 893 -4.51 4.61 -27.38
N SER A 894 -5.29 4.29 -26.35
CA SER A 894 -5.04 4.78 -24.98
C SER A 894 -5.47 3.75 -23.93
N ILE A 895 -4.83 3.77 -22.76
CA ILE A 895 -5.17 2.89 -21.64
C ILE A 895 -6.09 3.63 -20.67
N ILE A 896 -7.20 3.00 -20.29
CA ILE A 896 -8.06 3.47 -19.22
C ILE A 896 -7.34 3.19 -17.89
N PRO A 897 -7.02 4.20 -17.06
CA PRO A 897 -6.27 4.06 -15.79
C PRO A 897 -7.14 3.44 -14.67
N SER A 898 -7.78 2.32 -14.99
CA SER A 898 -8.71 1.56 -14.14
C SER A 898 -7.99 0.47 -13.38
N GLY A 899 -8.55 0.02 -12.26
CA GLY A 899 -8.07 -1.14 -11.50
C GLY A 899 -8.65 -2.46 -12.01
N CYS A 900 -9.35 -3.19 -11.14
CA CYS A 900 -10.17 -4.34 -11.50
C CYS A 900 -11.49 -3.90 -12.14
N CYS A 901 -12.09 -4.73 -13.00
CA CYS A 901 -13.45 -4.49 -13.51
C CYS A 901 -14.55 -4.73 -12.46
N GLY A 902 -14.25 -5.50 -11.42
CA GLY A 902 -15.19 -5.89 -10.37
C GLY A 902 -15.82 -7.29 -10.53
N MET A 903 -15.67 -7.95 -11.69
CA MET A 903 -16.31 -9.25 -11.93
C MET A 903 -15.55 -10.43 -11.31
N ALA A 904 -14.23 -10.47 -11.44
CA ALA A 904 -13.35 -11.52 -10.90
C ALA A 904 -13.91 -12.95 -11.06
N GLY A 905 -14.22 -13.34 -12.29
CA GLY A 905 -14.81 -14.63 -12.60
C GLY A 905 -16.23 -14.75 -12.06
N SER A 906 -16.41 -15.62 -11.08
CA SER A 906 -17.72 -15.91 -10.46
C SER A 906 -18.10 -14.93 -9.36
N PHE A 907 -17.15 -14.16 -8.80
CA PHE A 907 -17.41 -13.22 -7.70
C PHE A 907 -18.57 -12.27 -8.02
N GLY A 908 -18.50 -11.56 -9.14
CA GLY A 908 -19.54 -10.61 -9.54
C GLY A 908 -20.90 -11.26 -9.87
N TYR A 909 -20.95 -12.58 -10.04
CA TYR A 909 -22.19 -13.33 -10.22
C TYR A 909 -22.87 -13.69 -8.90
N GLU A 910 -22.16 -13.72 -7.77
CA GLU A 910 -22.75 -14.05 -6.49
C GLU A 910 -23.71 -12.96 -6.03
N LYS A 911 -24.88 -13.36 -5.55
CA LYS A 911 -25.96 -12.42 -5.17
C LYS A 911 -25.49 -11.39 -4.14
N GLU A 912 -24.74 -11.83 -3.14
CA GLU A 912 -24.19 -11.01 -2.06
C GLU A 912 -23.05 -10.08 -2.51
N HIS A 913 -22.36 -10.40 -3.60
CA HIS A 913 -21.21 -9.63 -4.10
C HIS A 913 -21.56 -8.68 -5.24
N TYR A 914 -22.77 -8.79 -5.81
CA TYR A 914 -23.18 -7.99 -6.96
C TYR A 914 -23.01 -6.48 -6.75
N GLN A 915 -23.45 -5.95 -5.61
CA GLN A 915 -23.34 -4.51 -5.34
C GLN A 915 -21.88 -4.04 -5.30
N VAL A 916 -21.02 -4.76 -4.57
CA VAL A 916 -19.58 -4.44 -4.49
C VAL A 916 -18.92 -4.60 -5.87
N SER A 917 -19.30 -5.62 -6.64
CA SER A 917 -18.83 -5.82 -8.02
C SER A 917 -19.13 -4.62 -8.91
N MET A 918 -20.35 -4.07 -8.82
CA MET A 918 -20.76 -2.88 -9.57
C MET A 918 -20.03 -1.62 -9.07
N GLN A 919 -19.90 -1.44 -7.76
CA GLN A 919 -19.15 -0.34 -7.16
C GLN A 919 -17.69 -0.30 -7.65
N VAL A 920 -17.01 -1.46 -7.71
CA VAL A 920 -15.64 -1.55 -8.25
C VAL A 920 -15.58 -1.08 -9.70
N GLY A 921 -16.59 -1.42 -10.52
CA GLY A 921 -16.70 -0.92 -11.90
C GLY A 921 -16.90 0.59 -11.98
N GLU A 922 -17.71 1.15 -11.06
CA GLU A 922 -18.02 2.59 -10.98
C GLU A 922 -16.84 3.46 -10.52
N LEU A 923 -15.81 2.89 -9.88
CA LEU A 923 -14.66 3.68 -9.41
C LEU A 923 -13.97 4.47 -10.53
N LYS A 924 -13.69 3.81 -11.67
CA LYS A 924 -12.99 4.42 -12.81
C LYS A 924 -13.41 3.86 -14.18
N LEU A 925 -13.71 2.56 -14.26
CA LEU A 925 -13.93 1.88 -15.53
C LEU A 925 -15.24 2.32 -16.22
N PHE A 926 -16.37 2.20 -15.53
CA PHE A 926 -17.67 2.57 -16.09
C PHE A 926 -17.77 4.06 -16.43
N PRO A 927 -17.31 5.00 -15.56
CA PRO A 927 -17.28 6.42 -15.92
C PRO A 927 -16.44 6.70 -17.18
N ALA A 928 -15.26 6.10 -17.32
CA ALA A 928 -14.41 6.30 -18.49
C ALA A 928 -15.06 5.80 -19.79
N ILE A 929 -15.78 4.67 -19.73
CA ILE A 929 -16.49 4.11 -20.87
C ILE A 929 -17.71 4.96 -21.23
N ARG A 930 -18.54 5.35 -20.25
CA ARG A 930 -19.73 6.19 -20.49
C ARG A 930 -19.37 7.58 -21.04
N LYS A 931 -18.21 8.13 -20.68
CA LYS A 931 -17.66 9.39 -21.23
C LYS A 931 -17.10 9.25 -22.65
N SER A 932 -17.02 8.05 -23.22
CA SER A 932 -16.43 7.82 -24.54
C SER A 932 -17.52 7.72 -25.61
N ASN A 933 -17.32 8.37 -26.76
CA ASN A 933 -18.25 8.32 -27.89
C ASN A 933 -18.51 6.87 -28.35
N ASP A 934 -19.63 6.66 -29.04
CA ASP A 934 -20.09 5.34 -29.47
C ASP A 934 -19.20 4.68 -30.54
N ASP A 935 -18.51 5.49 -31.36
CA ASP A 935 -17.54 5.06 -32.37
C ASP A 935 -16.19 4.61 -31.79
N VAL A 936 -15.92 4.92 -30.51
CA VAL A 936 -14.71 4.48 -29.82
C VAL A 936 -14.78 2.98 -29.52
N ILE A 937 -13.77 2.24 -29.97
CA ILE A 937 -13.63 0.81 -29.70
C ILE A 937 -13.14 0.63 -28.26
N ILE A 938 -13.89 -0.13 -27.46
CA ILE A 938 -13.45 -0.52 -26.11
C ILE A 938 -12.79 -1.90 -26.19
N ALA A 939 -11.50 -1.97 -25.86
CA ALA A 939 -10.72 -3.20 -25.82
C ALA A 939 -10.62 -3.74 -24.39
N ALA A 940 -10.89 -5.04 -24.19
CA ALA A 940 -10.69 -5.73 -22.92
C ALA A 940 -10.29 -7.20 -23.12
N ASN A 941 -9.16 -7.60 -22.52
CA ASN A 941 -8.55 -8.93 -22.71
C ASN A 941 -9.36 -10.06 -22.08
N GLY A 942 -9.92 -9.86 -20.88
CA GLY A 942 -10.61 -10.92 -20.15
C GLY A 942 -12.10 -11.05 -20.47
N THR A 943 -12.57 -12.29 -20.53
CA THR A 943 -13.98 -12.70 -20.73
C THR A 943 -14.89 -12.05 -19.70
N SER A 944 -14.49 -12.13 -18.42
CA SER A 944 -15.22 -11.53 -17.31
C SER A 944 -15.27 -10.01 -17.39
N CYS A 945 -14.19 -9.37 -17.86
CA CYS A 945 -14.15 -7.91 -18.03
C CYS A 945 -15.11 -7.45 -19.13
N ARG A 946 -15.17 -8.16 -20.26
CA ARG A 946 -16.11 -7.84 -21.35
C ARG A 946 -17.57 -7.95 -20.89
N HIS A 947 -17.92 -9.01 -20.16
CA HIS A 947 -19.25 -9.16 -19.58
C HIS A 947 -19.58 -8.05 -18.57
N GLN A 948 -18.64 -7.68 -17.71
CA GLN A 948 -18.82 -6.61 -16.72
C GLN A 948 -19.04 -5.25 -17.35
N ILE A 949 -18.26 -4.91 -18.37
CA ILE A 949 -18.42 -3.67 -19.13
C ILE A 949 -19.81 -3.64 -19.77
N HIS A 950 -20.21 -4.74 -20.41
CA HIS A 950 -21.52 -4.84 -21.03
C HIS A 950 -22.66 -4.72 -20.01
N ASP A 951 -22.61 -5.46 -18.90
CA ASP A 951 -23.65 -5.42 -17.86
C ASP A 951 -23.74 -4.06 -17.17
N GLY A 952 -22.61 -3.35 -16.97
CA GLY A 952 -22.59 -2.07 -16.27
C GLY A 952 -22.74 -0.82 -17.14
N THR A 953 -22.46 -0.90 -18.44
CA THR A 953 -22.48 0.27 -19.33
C THR A 953 -23.31 0.08 -20.60
N GLY A 954 -23.73 -1.15 -20.92
CA GLY A 954 -24.36 -1.48 -22.20
C GLY A 954 -23.41 -1.54 -23.39
N ARG A 955 -22.14 -1.13 -23.25
CA ARG A 955 -21.14 -1.16 -24.33
C ARG A 955 -20.59 -2.56 -24.54
N LYS A 956 -20.44 -2.95 -25.81
CA LYS A 956 -19.79 -4.21 -26.19
C LYS A 956 -18.28 -3.99 -26.33
N ALA A 957 -17.50 -4.47 -25.36
CA ALA A 957 -16.04 -4.49 -25.47
C ALA A 957 -15.57 -5.65 -26.36
N LYS A 958 -14.53 -5.43 -27.16
CA LYS A 958 -13.87 -6.43 -28.00
C LYS A 958 -12.57 -6.91 -27.36
N HIS A 959 -12.17 -8.15 -27.67
CA HIS A 959 -10.82 -8.60 -27.36
C HIS A 959 -9.81 -7.93 -28.31
N PRO A 960 -8.58 -7.57 -27.88
CA PRO A 960 -7.54 -7.04 -28.77
C PRO A 960 -7.33 -7.86 -30.05
N VAL A 961 -7.26 -9.19 -29.94
CA VAL A 961 -7.22 -10.14 -31.06
C VAL A 961 -8.32 -9.88 -32.11
N SER A 962 -9.58 -9.73 -31.69
CA SER A 962 -10.68 -9.48 -32.64
C SER A 962 -10.53 -8.14 -33.34
N ILE A 963 -9.99 -7.12 -32.65
CA ILE A 963 -9.69 -5.81 -33.25
C ILE A 963 -8.57 -5.95 -34.29
N LEU A 964 -7.52 -6.72 -33.99
CA LEU A 964 -6.44 -7.00 -34.95
C LEU A 964 -6.95 -7.80 -36.15
N LYS A 965 -7.83 -8.78 -35.92
CA LYS A 965 -8.45 -9.58 -36.98
C LYS A 965 -9.22 -8.70 -37.97
N GLU A 966 -9.98 -7.76 -37.46
CA GLU A 966 -10.71 -6.78 -38.28
C GLU A 966 -9.77 -5.85 -39.06
N ALA A 967 -8.56 -5.62 -38.53
CA ALA A 967 -7.55 -4.78 -39.15
C ALA A 967 -6.65 -5.50 -40.17
N LEU A 968 -6.57 -6.83 -40.19
CA LEU A 968 -5.66 -7.58 -41.07
C LEU A 968 -6.04 -7.47 -42.55
N ILE A 969 -5.05 -7.24 -43.42
CA ILE A 969 -5.19 -7.20 -44.90
C ILE A 969 -5.05 -8.58 -45.55
#